data_AF-J5HYX4-F1
#
_entry.id   AF-J5HYX4-F1
#
_cell.length_a   1.000
_cell.length_b   1.000
_cell.length_c   1.000
_cell.angle_alpha   90.00
_cell.angle_beta   90.00
_cell.angle_gamma   90.00
#
_symmetry.space_group_name_H-M   'P 1'
#
loop_
_entity.id
_entity.type
_entity.pdbx_description
1 polymer ?
#
loop_
_entity_poly.entity_id
_entity_poly.type
_entity_poly.pdbx_seq_one_letter_code
_entity_poly.pdbx_strand_id
1 'polypeptide(L)'
;MQDDFNIFWQNNDCALALFDDLAARMERGAYDDDYLALLGAYQEERPDTAHFYIFAARYLAGHGRYDAALPLAERAYRLRPVNYEVWKLLAEIYRHVGRYLDAMTMQGYGYSIYEEIKPQIELPSPELLPEALDRLAVALGPGNYAPLAPHRPFYHDGALTFRRDVFVGEMLPLTMPEGSDRFYVGCYTENCFLSEKGEMLAQYRHDNLFAQCWHHDFVFDFQKARMAQGSVHIEVPEGREIILPVAGAHTWHECRIETAADAEDILLGKWAFSNYRLSESATLTASETFAVGTPIHLGHDPHRKKLVLNILVDGLSWAAARTRFPACMPRIAEFFSRGVIFDQNFSTSEHTLPALPAIETGRYPQRIHIFNEKDSHELPLDIPTLSEQMQRLGYYCAAPMASGFGIYNGVMRGYDRIVSASWKAASYEGVDRTIRQIEAFEETDQFLLLHVMDVHPWDGKDFKFDPTVEARLALKDRRIAPGKERTASVRLLPTKVYQEEFWASLRNVDRNIGALLSYIADRYDEDEYIVNLYSDHGLPCFGAADVCTRFDLAREVQTSATWMIRGAGVPQGIIADEMTSIVDIYPTLGHLCGFPVPEDIDGNLPAVFGGTERDVVYSALTFPGQTFKLAVRSKTHAFRLETQDFSDEDGTVDFRIARTGIYPRGHEWEDGYEADSEELRAFFYPRARAFVDGFASNGEYFPSMKKT
;
A
#
# COMPACT_ATOMS: atom_id res chain seq x y z
N MET A 1 16.59 -29.17 14.76
CA MET A 1 17.29 -28.27 15.70
C MET A 1 17.26 -28.91 17.08
N GLN A 2 18.35 -28.90 17.85
CA GLN A 2 18.25 -29.17 19.30
C GLN A 2 17.76 -27.87 19.94
N ASP A 3 16.59 -27.87 20.57
CA ASP A 3 15.93 -26.69 21.13
C ASP A 3 16.55 -26.27 22.48
N ASP A 4 17.86 -26.01 22.49
CA ASP A 4 18.56 -25.47 23.67
C ASP A 4 18.52 -23.92 23.73
N PHE A 5 17.93 -23.29 22.69
CA PHE A 5 17.79 -21.85 22.50
C PHE A 5 19.09 -21.04 22.67
N ASN A 6 20.27 -21.65 22.47
CA ASN A 6 21.56 -20.95 22.57
C ASN A 6 21.99 -20.27 21.27
N ILE A 7 21.45 -20.72 20.13
CA ILE A 7 21.71 -20.16 18.79
C ILE A 7 20.38 -19.72 18.20
N PHE A 8 20.27 -18.46 17.75
CA PHE A 8 19.01 -17.97 17.17
C PHE A 8 18.64 -18.69 15.87
N TRP A 9 19.55 -18.80 14.90
CA TRP A 9 19.27 -19.39 13.59
C TRP A 9 20.41 -20.29 13.10
N GLN A 10 20.07 -21.39 12.43
CA GLN A 10 21.02 -22.29 11.78
C GLN A 10 20.50 -22.64 10.39
N ASN A 11 21.37 -22.55 9.39
CA ASN A 11 21.03 -22.97 8.03
C ASN A 11 21.08 -24.50 7.91
N ASN A 12 20.33 -25.00 6.93
CA ASN A 12 20.35 -26.38 6.49
C ASN A 12 21.42 -26.57 5.41
N ASP A 13 22.61 -27.04 5.82
CA ASP A 13 23.74 -27.30 4.92
C ASP A 13 23.42 -28.36 3.85
N CYS A 14 22.53 -29.33 4.17
CA CYS A 14 22.12 -30.36 3.21
C CYS A 14 21.29 -29.76 2.08
N ALA A 15 20.28 -28.96 2.43
CA ALA A 15 19.46 -28.24 1.45
C ALA A 15 20.29 -27.31 0.56
N LEU A 16 21.27 -26.61 1.14
CA LEU A 16 22.19 -25.74 0.40
C LEU A 16 23.01 -26.52 -0.63
N ALA A 17 23.60 -27.66 -0.22
CA ALA A 17 24.38 -28.50 -1.14
C ALA A 17 23.53 -29.06 -2.29
N LEU A 18 22.28 -29.45 -2.00
CA LEU A 18 21.33 -29.90 -3.02
C LEU A 18 20.94 -28.77 -3.98
N PHE A 19 20.70 -27.56 -3.45
CA PHE A 19 20.42 -26.37 -4.24
C PHE A 19 21.59 -26.05 -5.20
N ASP A 20 22.83 -26.05 -4.71
CA ASP A 20 24.01 -25.74 -5.52
C ASP A 20 24.20 -26.72 -6.68
N ASP A 21 23.97 -28.03 -6.47
CA ASP A 21 24.02 -29.03 -7.56
C ASP A 21 22.88 -28.82 -8.56
N LEU A 22 21.64 -28.59 -8.08
CA LEU A 22 20.48 -28.29 -8.94
C LEU A 22 20.70 -27.02 -9.77
N ALA A 23 21.21 -25.94 -9.17
CA ALA A 23 21.54 -24.70 -9.85
C ALA A 23 22.61 -24.92 -10.93
N ALA A 24 23.69 -25.63 -10.60
CA ALA A 24 24.77 -25.92 -11.55
C ALA A 24 24.29 -26.80 -12.73
N ARG A 25 23.35 -27.74 -12.50
CA ARG A 25 22.74 -28.54 -13.57
C ARG A 25 21.78 -27.74 -14.43
N MET A 26 20.95 -26.91 -13.79
CA MET A 26 20.03 -25.98 -14.48
C MET A 26 20.81 -25.06 -15.42
N GLU A 27 21.93 -24.49 -14.98
CA GLU A 27 22.79 -23.63 -15.81
C GLU A 27 23.35 -24.35 -17.06
N ARG A 28 23.62 -25.66 -16.95
CA ARG A 28 24.07 -26.48 -18.08
C ARG A 28 22.93 -27.03 -18.94
N GLY A 29 21.67 -26.81 -18.56
CA GLY A 29 20.51 -27.43 -19.19
C GLY A 29 20.46 -28.96 -19.05
N ALA A 30 21.08 -29.50 -17.99
CA ALA A 30 21.16 -30.94 -17.74
C ALA A 30 19.91 -31.42 -16.97
N TYR A 31 18.84 -31.70 -17.70
CA TYR A 31 17.55 -32.15 -17.16
C TYR A 31 17.35 -33.66 -17.35
N ASP A 32 18.14 -34.47 -16.64
CA ASP A 32 18.12 -35.94 -16.70
C ASP A 32 17.42 -36.57 -15.47
N ASP A 33 17.42 -37.91 -15.38
CA ASP A 33 16.83 -38.64 -14.24
C ASP A 33 17.56 -38.31 -12.93
N ASP A 34 18.86 -38.00 -12.98
CA ASP A 34 19.64 -37.56 -11.81
C ASP A 34 19.16 -36.19 -11.31
N TYR A 35 18.81 -35.27 -12.22
CA TYR A 35 18.20 -33.98 -11.86
C TYR A 35 16.89 -34.18 -11.09
N LEU A 36 16.01 -35.09 -11.56
CA LEU A 36 14.76 -35.40 -10.88
C LEU A 36 14.97 -36.03 -9.51
N ALA A 37 15.94 -36.93 -9.37
CA ALA A 37 16.28 -37.55 -8.09
C ALA A 37 16.77 -36.49 -7.08
N LEU A 38 17.63 -35.57 -7.51
CA LEU A 38 18.10 -34.45 -6.69
C LEU A 38 16.97 -33.48 -6.32
N LEU A 39 16.09 -33.17 -7.27
CA LEU A 39 14.93 -32.33 -7.02
C LEU A 39 13.98 -32.95 -5.98
N GLY A 40 13.78 -34.26 -6.05
CA GLY A 40 13.03 -35.01 -5.03
C GLY A 40 13.67 -34.91 -3.65
N ALA A 41 15.00 -35.10 -3.55
CA ALA A 41 15.72 -34.94 -2.29
C ALA A 41 15.65 -33.49 -1.76
N TYR A 42 15.77 -32.48 -2.63
CA TYR A 42 15.61 -31.08 -2.22
C TYR A 42 14.19 -30.78 -1.72
N GLN A 43 13.17 -31.36 -2.36
CA GLN A 43 11.78 -31.22 -1.92
C GLN A 43 11.54 -31.81 -0.51
N GLU A 44 12.18 -32.93 -0.19
CA GLU A 44 12.10 -33.53 1.15
C GLU A 44 12.72 -32.62 2.22
N GLU A 45 13.82 -31.93 1.90
CA GLU A 45 14.51 -31.00 2.80
C GLU A 45 13.83 -29.62 2.91
N ARG A 46 13.28 -29.11 1.80
CA ARG A 46 12.71 -27.75 1.68
C ARG A 46 11.37 -27.78 0.91
N PRO A 47 10.31 -28.38 1.48
CA PRO A 47 9.02 -28.50 0.82
C PRO A 47 8.36 -27.14 0.61
N ASP A 48 7.60 -27.01 -0.49
CA ASP A 48 6.78 -25.83 -0.81
C ASP A 48 7.54 -24.49 -0.83
N THR A 49 8.78 -24.50 -1.32
CA THR A 49 9.60 -23.29 -1.49
C THR A 49 9.59 -22.79 -2.93
N ALA A 50 9.75 -21.47 -3.14
CA ALA A 50 9.87 -20.91 -4.48
C ALA A 50 11.03 -21.56 -5.28
N HIS A 51 12.17 -21.84 -4.64
CA HIS A 51 13.31 -22.52 -5.25
C HIS A 51 12.95 -23.89 -5.83
N PHE A 52 12.22 -24.73 -5.08
CA PHE A 52 11.75 -26.02 -5.57
C PHE A 52 10.89 -25.86 -6.82
N TYR A 53 9.92 -24.94 -6.80
CA TYR A 53 9.04 -24.72 -7.94
C TYR A 53 9.75 -24.13 -9.16
N ILE A 54 10.76 -23.28 -8.96
CA ILE A 54 11.63 -22.78 -10.05
C ILE A 54 12.34 -23.95 -10.73
N PHE A 55 13.00 -24.82 -9.96
CA PHE A 55 13.70 -25.99 -10.52
C PHE A 55 12.75 -26.97 -11.22
N ALA A 56 11.60 -27.25 -10.63
CA ALA A 56 10.59 -28.13 -11.22
C ALA A 56 10.03 -27.56 -12.54
N ALA A 57 9.71 -26.27 -12.58
CA ALA A 57 9.27 -25.60 -13.80
C ALA A 57 10.37 -25.54 -14.86
N ARG A 58 11.63 -25.30 -14.47
CA ARG A 58 12.80 -25.31 -15.37
C ARG A 58 13.02 -26.67 -16.02
N TYR A 59 12.89 -27.76 -15.26
CA TYR A 59 12.94 -29.12 -15.80
C TYR A 59 11.90 -29.36 -16.91
N LEU A 60 10.64 -28.98 -16.66
CA LEU A 60 9.56 -29.14 -17.63
C LEU A 60 9.71 -28.23 -18.85
N ALA A 61 10.09 -26.97 -18.63
CA ALA A 61 10.36 -26.01 -19.71
C ALA A 61 11.53 -26.49 -20.60
N GLY A 62 12.59 -27.05 -20.01
CA GLY A 62 13.71 -27.65 -20.74
C GLY A 62 13.31 -28.81 -21.65
N HIS A 63 12.19 -29.49 -21.37
CA HIS A 63 11.59 -30.52 -22.21
C HIS A 63 10.49 -29.99 -23.15
N GLY A 64 10.35 -28.67 -23.27
CA GLY A 64 9.32 -28.01 -24.08
C GLY A 64 7.89 -28.17 -23.54
N ARG A 65 7.72 -28.56 -22.28
CA ARG A 65 6.41 -28.79 -21.63
C ARG A 65 5.90 -27.54 -20.91
N TYR A 66 5.79 -26.42 -21.64
CA TYR A 66 5.46 -25.10 -21.06
C TYR A 66 4.09 -25.08 -20.34
N ASP A 67 3.06 -25.72 -20.89
CA ASP A 67 1.74 -25.81 -20.24
C ASP A 67 1.80 -26.50 -18.86
N ALA A 68 2.69 -27.48 -18.71
CA ALA A 68 2.88 -28.19 -17.43
C ALA A 68 3.82 -27.42 -16.48
N ALA A 69 4.76 -26.65 -17.02
CA ALA A 69 5.67 -25.80 -16.25
C ALA A 69 4.94 -24.58 -15.64
N LEU A 70 3.96 -24.03 -16.36
CA LEU A 70 3.25 -22.81 -15.98
C LEU A 70 2.70 -22.81 -14.54
N PRO A 71 1.87 -23.78 -14.10
CA PRO A 71 1.32 -23.75 -12.74
C PRO A 71 2.40 -23.83 -11.65
N LEU A 72 3.54 -24.47 -11.92
CA LEU A 72 4.67 -24.50 -10.99
C LEU A 72 5.37 -23.14 -10.93
N ALA A 73 5.62 -22.51 -12.08
CA ALA A 73 6.21 -21.17 -12.12
C ALA A 73 5.30 -20.11 -11.48
N GLU A 74 3.98 -20.19 -11.69
CA GLU A 74 3.01 -19.32 -11.02
C GLU A 74 2.95 -19.58 -9.51
N ARG A 75 3.12 -20.84 -9.06
CA ARG A 75 3.28 -21.14 -7.63
C ARG A 75 4.55 -20.53 -7.05
N ALA A 76 5.67 -20.59 -7.75
CA ALA A 76 6.90 -19.90 -7.34
C ALA A 76 6.67 -18.39 -7.20
N TYR A 77 5.98 -17.78 -8.16
CA TYR A 77 5.62 -16.36 -8.14
C TYR A 77 4.70 -15.98 -6.99
N ARG A 78 3.70 -16.81 -6.66
CA ARG A 78 2.86 -16.59 -5.48
C ARG A 78 3.64 -16.60 -4.17
N LEU A 79 4.69 -17.43 -4.08
CA LEU A 79 5.54 -17.52 -2.89
C LEU A 79 6.60 -16.41 -2.83
N ARG A 80 7.05 -15.93 -3.99
CA ARG A 80 8.09 -14.89 -4.14
C ARG A 80 7.80 -14.04 -5.38
N PRO A 81 6.90 -13.06 -5.29
CA PRO A 81 6.52 -12.24 -6.45
C PRO A 81 7.60 -11.24 -6.84
N VAL A 82 8.54 -10.94 -5.94
CA VAL A 82 9.67 -10.03 -6.20
C VAL A 82 10.95 -10.85 -6.42
N ASN A 83 10.99 -11.78 -7.37
CA ASN A 83 12.17 -12.63 -7.58
C ASN A 83 12.55 -12.71 -9.06
N TYR A 84 13.81 -12.35 -9.36
CA TYR A 84 14.26 -12.24 -10.75
C TYR A 84 14.26 -13.57 -11.51
N GLU A 85 14.62 -14.68 -10.87
CA GLU A 85 14.59 -15.99 -11.55
C GLU A 85 13.18 -16.43 -11.87
N VAL A 86 12.22 -16.12 -10.99
CA VAL A 86 10.80 -16.36 -11.24
C VAL A 86 10.32 -15.53 -12.43
N TRP A 87 10.62 -14.23 -12.47
CA TRP A 87 10.23 -13.36 -13.59
C TRP A 87 10.84 -13.81 -14.90
N LYS A 88 12.12 -14.18 -14.92
CA LYS A 88 12.81 -14.70 -16.11
C LYS A 88 12.14 -15.98 -16.62
N LEU A 89 11.80 -16.90 -15.71
CA LEU A 89 11.11 -18.15 -16.03
C LEU A 89 9.69 -17.91 -16.55
N LEU A 90 8.91 -17.07 -15.88
CA LEU A 90 7.55 -16.74 -16.30
C LEU A 90 7.54 -15.99 -17.64
N ALA A 91 8.45 -15.04 -17.87
CA ALA A 91 8.57 -14.36 -19.16
C ALA A 91 8.79 -15.34 -20.31
N GLU A 92 9.63 -16.37 -20.10
CA GLU A 92 9.85 -17.44 -21.07
C GLU A 92 8.58 -18.28 -21.29
N ILE A 93 8.01 -18.82 -20.22
CA ILE A 93 6.83 -19.70 -20.29
C ILE A 93 5.64 -18.96 -20.90
N TYR A 94 5.35 -17.73 -20.47
CA TYR A 94 4.24 -16.92 -20.96
C TYR A 94 4.32 -16.67 -22.46
N ARG A 95 5.51 -16.42 -23.03
CA ARG A 95 5.66 -16.31 -24.49
C ARG A 95 5.28 -17.60 -25.21
N HIS A 96 5.69 -18.74 -24.68
CA HIS A 96 5.40 -20.04 -25.30
C HIS A 96 3.93 -20.43 -25.23
N VAL A 97 3.20 -20.00 -24.20
CA VAL A 97 1.75 -20.24 -24.07
C VAL A 97 0.89 -19.10 -24.63
N GLY A 98 1.48 -18.12 -25.33
CA GLY A 98 0.76 -17.02 -25.98
C GLY A 98 0.30 -15.88 -25.06
N ARG A 99 0.78 -15.81 -23.82
CA ARG A 99 0.49 -14.75 -22.83
C ARG A 99 1.48 -13.59 -22.94
N TYR A 100 1.55 -12.95 -24.10
CA TYR A 100 2.57 -11.94 -24.41
C TYR A 100 2.59 -10.73 -23.48
N LEU A 101 1.42 -10.23 -23.06
CA LEU A 101 1.32 -9.09 -22.14
C LEU A 101 1.96 -9.43 -20.79
N ASP A 102 1.65 -10.60 -20.24
CA ASP A 102 2.18 -11.04 -18.95
C ASP A 102 3.69 -11.28 -19.03
N ALA A 103 4.16 -11.84 -20.15
CA ALA A 103 5.60 -12.01 -20.37
C ALA A 103 6.35 -10.68 -20.31
N MET A 104 5.78 -9.64 -20.93
CA MET A 104 6.39 -8.32 -20.97
C MET A 104 6.31 -7.60 -19.61
N THR A 105 5.23 -7.79 -18.85
CA THR A 105 5.13 -7.30 -17.46
C THR A 105 6.25 -7.90 -16.60
N MET A 106 6.49 -9.22 -16.67
CA MET A 106 7.59 -9.88 -15.94
C MET A 106 8.98 -9.31 -16.33
N GLN A 107 9.19 -9.03 -17.62
CA GLN A 107 10.41 -8.39 -18.10
C GLN A 107 10.57 -6.95 -17.58
N GLY A 108 9.47 -6.21 -17.49
CA GLY A 108 9.44 -4.85 -16.92
C GLY A 108 9.88 -4.84 -15.46
N TYR A 109 9.33 -5.72 -14.61
CA TYR A 109 9.73 -5.85 -13.21
C TYR A 109 11.22 -6.18 -13.07
N GLY A 110 11.71 -7.14 -13.86
CA GLY A 110 13.14 -7.49 -13.88
C GLY A 110 14.03 -6.30 -14.23
N TYR A 111 13.64 -5.50 -15.22
CA TYR A 111 14.41 -4.31 -15.62
C TYR A 111 14.35 -3.18 -14.58
N SER A 112 13.20 -2.95 -13.94
CA SER A 112 13.04 -1.90 -12.92
C SER A 112 14.01 -2.07 -11.74
N ILE A 113 14.24 -3.32 -11.32
CA ILE A 113 15.15 -3.62 -10.21
C ILE A 113 16.59 -3.83 -10.68
N TYR A 114 16.81 -4.53 -11.80
CA TYR A 114 18.11 -5.01 -12.28
C TYR A 114 18.51 -4.37 -13.61
N GLU A 115 18.35 -3.05 -13.74
CA GLU A 115 18.53 -2.21 -14.96
C GLU A 115 19.66 -2.59 -15.95
N GLU A 116 20.72 -3.24 -15.48
CA GLU A 116 21.83 -3.76 -16.30
C GLU A 116 21.39 -4.89 -17.24
N ILE A 117 20.33 -5.62 -16.89
CA ILE A 117 19.78 -6.71 -17.68
C ILE A 117 18.67 -6.17 -18.57
N LYS A 118 19.05 -5.70 -19.76
CA LYS A 118 18.09 -5.16 -20.73
C LYS A 118 17.09 -6.24 -21.16
N PRO A 119 15.77 -5.98 -21.04
CA PRO A 119 14.76 -6.94 -21.44
C PRO A 119 14.76 -7.10 -22.95
N GLN A 120 14.64 -8.36 -23.41
CA GLN A 120 14.36 -8.66 -24.81
C GLN A 120 12.86 -8.51 -25.06
N ILE A 121 12.43 -7.27 -25.23
CA ILE A 121 11.02 -6.92 -25.47
C ILE A 121 10.71 -7.18 -26.95
N GLU A 122 9.96 -8.24 -27.21
CA GLU A 122 9.33 -8.45 -28.50
C GLU A 122 8.04 -7.64 -28.56
N LEU A 123 7.91 -6.78 -29.56
CA LEU A 123 6.70 -5.97 -29.71
C LEU A 123 5.54 -6.87 -30.11
N PRO A 124 4.40 -6.79 -29.40
CA PRO A 124 3.22 -7.56 -29.76
C PRO A 124 2.57 -7.00 -31.04
N SER A 125 1.47 -7.61 -31.47
CA SER A 125 0.69 -7.11 -32.62
C SER A 125 0.31 -5.63 -32.42
N PRO A 126 0.11 -4.85 -33.51
CA PRO A 126 -0.31 -3.45 -33.39
C PRO A 126 -1.57 -3.24 -32.54
N GLU A 127 -2.46 -4.24 -32.48
CA GLU A 127 -3.68 -4.25 -31.68
C GLU A 127 -3.40 -4.33 -30.17
N LEU A 128 -2.39 -5.09 -29.76
CA LEU A 128 -2.01 -5.28 -28.35
C LEU A 128 -0.97 -4.26 -27.88
N LEU A 129 -0.31 -3.57 -28.81
CA LEU A 129 0.79 -2.65 -28.50
C LEU A 129 0.44 -1.55 -27.48
N PRO A 130 -0.74 -0.90 -27.51
CA PRO A 130 -1.08 0.12 -26.51
C PRO A 130 -1.15 -0.45 -25.09
N GLU A 131 -1.96 -1.50 -24.87
CA GLU A 131 -2.09 -2.16 -23.56
C GLU A 131 -0.74 -2.71 -23.07
N ALA A 132 0.07 -3.22 -24.00
CA ALA A 132 1.42 -3.65 -23.70
C ALA A 132 2.25 -2.48 -23.13
N LEU A 133 2.40 -1.38 -23.88
CA LEU A 133 3.20 -0.23 -23.44
C LEU A 133 2.73 0.33 -22.09
N ASP A 134 1.42 0.31 -21.85
CA ASP A 134 0.84 0.77 -20.59
C ASP A 134 1.20 -0.16 -19.41
N ARG A 135 1.06 -1.48 -19.58
CA ARG A 135 1.49 -2.45 -18.56
C ARG A 135 2.99 -2.38 -18.30
N LEU A 136 3.78 -2.22 -19.35
CA LEU A 136 5.22 -2.03 -19.23
C LEU A 136 5.55 -0.74 -18.48
N ALA A 137 4.81 0.34 -18.71
CA ALA A 137 5.00 1.60 -17.98
C ALA A 137 4.80 1.44 -16.47
N VAL A 138 3.78 0.69 -16.05
CA VAL A 138 3.54 0.38 -14.64
C VAL A 138 4.66 -0.50 -14.09
N ALA A 139 5.05 -1.55 -14.82
CA ALA A 139 6.11 -2.48 -14.39
C ALA A 139 7.51 -1.83 -14.29
N LEU A 140 7.77 -0.78 -15.08
CA LEU A 140 9.00 0.02 -15.05
C LEU A 140 8.96 1.16 -14.02
N GLY A 141 7.76 1.50 -13.54
CA GLY A 141 7.54 2.59 -12.61
C GLY A 141 7.75 2.15 -11.17
N PRO A 142 7.98 3.11 -10.25
CA PRO A 142 7.95 2.80 -8.84
C PRO A 142 6.53 2.32 -8.43
N GLY A 143 6.45 1.40 -7.46
CA GLY A 143 5.16 0.88 -6.96
C GLY A 143 4.33 1.91 -6.20
N ASN A 144 4.93 3.03 -5.82
CA ASN A 144 4.30 4.17 -5.17
C ASN A 144 4.16 5.37 -6.12
N TYR A 145 3.28 6.32 -5.76
CA TYR A 145 3.02 7.56 -6.51
C TYR A 145 2.24 7.41 -7.83
N ALA A 146 1.23 6.54 -7.89
CA ALA A 146 0.28 6.59 -8.99
C ALA A 146 -0.40 7.99 -9.06
N PRO A 147 -0.61 8.57 -10.27
CA PRO A 147 -0.51 7.95 -11.60
C PRO A 147 0.80 8.28 -12.34
N LEU A 148 1.88 8.56 -11.63
CA LEU A 148 3.13 9.00 -12.26
C LEU A 148 3.80 7.83 -13.00
N ALA A 149 4.29 8.10 -14.22
CA ALA A 149 4.97 7.13 -15.08
C ALA A 149 6.34 7.72 -15.51
N PRO A 150 7.35 7.71 -14.63
CA PRO A 150 8.63 8.38 -14.88
C PRO A 150 9.42 7.78 -16.06
N HIS A 151 9.11 6.53 -16.43
CA HIS A 151 9.76 5.77 -17.50
C HIS A 151 8.72 5.27 -18.52
N ARG A 152 7.79 6.12 -18.97
CA ARG A 152 6.73 5.75 -19.93
C ARG A 152 7.34 5.32 -21.28
N PRO A 153 7.19 4.05 -21.68
CA PRO A 153 7.66 3.57 -22.97
C PRO A 153 6.71 4.04 -24.09
N PHE A 154 7.27 4.37 -25.23
CA PHE A 154 6.53 4.65 -26.45
C PHE A 154 7.33 4.24 -27.67
N TYR A 155 6.64 3.98 -28.77
CA TYR A 155 7.27 3.57 -30.01
C TYR A 155 7.45 4.75 -30.96
N HIS A 156 8.68 4.98 -31.41
CA HIS A 156 9.03 6.08 -32.32
C HIS A 156 10.14 5.64 -33.29
N ASP A 157 10.00 5.97 -34.57
CA ASP A 157 10.98 5.67 -35.62
C ASP A 157 11.48 4.20 -35.67
N GLY A 158 10.58 3.25 -35.38
CA GLY A 158 10.92 1.82 -35.40
C GLY A 158 11.67 1.34 -34.16
N ALA A 159 11.71 2.12 -33.08
CA ALA A 159 12.38 1.77 -31.84
C ALA A 159 11.55 2.13 -30.59
N LEU A 160 11.75 1.36 -29.52
CA LEU A 160 11.20 1.65 -28.19
C LEU A 160 12.03 2.77 -27.53
N THR A 161 11.37 3.86 -27.13
CA THR A 161 11.96 5.02 -26.45
C THR A 161 11.20 5.30 -25.15
N PHE A 162 11.81 6.03 -24.22
CA PHE A 162 11.24 6.35 -22.90
C PHE A 162 11.14 7.86 -22.67
N ARG A 163 10.09 8.28 -21.98
CA ARG A 163 9.90 9.67 -21.52
C ARG A 163 9.26 9.70 -20.14
N ARG A 164 9.32 10.86 -19.50
CA ARG A 164 8.51 11.12 -18.29
C ARG A 164 7.07 11.43 -18.69
N ASP A 165 6.14 10.89 -17.92
CA ASP A 165 4.71 11.01 -18.18
C ASP A 165 3.88 10.80 -16.91
N VAL A 166 2.57 10.98 -17.03
CA VAL A 166 1.56 10.57 -16.05
C VAL A 166 0.41 9.91 -16.79
N PHE A 167 -0.22 8.89 -16.22
CA PHE A 167 -1.50 8.43 -16.77
C PHE A 167 -2.55 9.53 -16.52
N VAL A 168 -3.15 10.06 -17.58
CA VAL A 168 -4.26 11.01 -17.47
C VAL A 168 -5.06 11.04 -18.76
N GLY A 169 -6.38 11.05 -18.65
CA GLY A 169 -7.30 10.97 -19.77
C GLY A 169 -7.46 9.55 -20.33
N GLU A 170 -7.06 8.55 -19.55
CA GLU A 170 -6.84 7.17 -20.00
C GLU A 170 -7.07 6.18 -18.84
N MET A 171 -7.17 4.89 -19.17
CA MET A 171 -7.38 3.81 -18.21
C MET A 171 -6.05 3.36 -17.62
N LEU A 172 -5.99 3.19 -16.30
CA LEU A 172 -4.85 2.56 -15.64
C LEU A 172 -4.89 1.05 -15.89
N PRO A 173 -3.81 0.41 -16.37
CA PRO A 173 -3.81 -0.98 -16.81
C PRO A 173 -3.68 -1.96 -15.64
N LEU A 174 -4.52 -1.80 -14.62
CA LEU A 174 -4.61 -2.69 -13.46
C LEU A 174 -5.46 -3.93 -13.76
N THR A 175 -5.13 -5.02 -13.08
CA THR A 175 -5.92 -6.23 -13.03
C THR A 175 -7.06 -6.03 -12.02
N MET A 176 -8.30 -6.01 -12.51
CA MET A 176 -9.49 -5.80 -11.70
C MET A 176 -10.25 -7.12 -11.45
N PRO A 177 -10.99 -7.23 -10.33
CA PRO A 177 -11.95 -8.31 -10.15
C PRO A 177 -12.96 -8.39 -11.31
N GLU A 178 -13.45 -9.60 -11.59
CA GLU A 178 -14.46 -9.80 -12.63
C GLU A 178 -15.69 -8.90 -12.40
N GLY A 179 -16.11 -8.20 -13.45
CA GLY A 179 -17.24 -7.26 -13.39
C GLY A 179 -16.91 -5.86 -12.86
N SER A 180 -15.68 -5.60 -12.39
CA SER A 180 -15.25 -4.25 -12.02
C SER A 180 -14.59 -3.54 -13.20
N ASP A 181 -15.00 -2.29 -13.44
CA ASP A 181 -14.29 -1.39 -14.35
C ASP A 181 -12.90 -1.05 -13.80
N ARG A 182 -11.94 -0.71 -14.68
CA ARG A 182 -10.64 -0.14 -14.30
C ARG A 182 -10.80 1.33 -13.92
N PHE A 183 -9.78 1.89 -13.27
CA PHE A 183 -9.72 3.32 -13.03
C PHE A 183 -9.41 4.08 -14.32
N TYR A 184 -10.27 5.02 -14.68
CA TYR A 184 -9.92 6.13 -15.55
C TYR A 184 -9.27 7.23 -14.72
N VAL A 185 -8.10 7.71 -15.16
CA VAL A 185 -7.36 8.75 -14.44
C VAL A 185 -7.75 10.13 -14.98
N GLY A 186 -8.54 10.85 -14.21
CA GLY A 186 -8.96 12.22 -14.47
C GLY A 186 -8.23 13.28 -13.63
N CYS A 187 -8.69 14.51 -13.75
CA CYS A 187 -8.29 15.66 -12.96
C CYS A 187 -9.37 15.92 -11.90
N TYR A 188 -8.97 16.10 -10.64
CA TYR A 188 -9.91 16.54 -9.62
C TYR A 188 -10.28 18.01 -9.82
N THR A 189 -11.56 18.29 -10.09
CA THR A 189 -12.06 19.63 -10.40
C THR A 189 -13.33 19.97 -9.61
N GLU A 190 -13.19 20.13 -8.30
CA GLU A 190 -14.29 20.51 -7.42
C GLU A 190 -14.28 22.03 -7.18
N ASN A 191 -15.38 22.72 -7.53
CA ASN A 191 -15.52 24.18 -7.42
C ASN A 191 -14.41 25.00 -8.11
N CYS A 192 -13.92 24.53 -9.27
CA CYS A 192 -12.94 25.24 -10.10
C CYS A 192 -13.29 25.18 -11.59
N PHE A 193 -12.44 25.75 -12.46
CA PHE A 193 -12.65 25.69 -13.91
C PHE A 193 -12.58 24.24 -14.43
N LEU A 194 -13.65 23.83 -15.11
CA LEU A 194 -13.93 22.45 -15.48
C LEU A 194 -12.84 21.78 -16.35
N SER A 195 -12.12 22.51 -17.20
CA SER A 195 -11.06 21.96 -18.06
C SER A 195 -9.65 22.50 -17.77
N GLU A 196 -9.49 23.44 -16.83
CA GLU A 196 -8.21 24.14 -16.64
C GLU A 196 -7.07 23.17 -16.29
N LYS A 197 -7.29 22.28 -15.33
CA LYS A 197 -6.30 21.28 -14.91
C LYS A 197 -5.98 20.29 -16.04
N GLY A 198 -6.98 19.86 -16.80
CA GLY A 198 -6.81 18.98 -17.95
C GLY A 198 -5.98 19.62 -19.07
N GLU A 199 -6.19 20.90 -19.36
CA GLU A 199 -5.37 21.63 -20.34
C GLU A 199 -3.93 21.83 -19.87
N MET A 200 -3.73 22.19 -18.59
CA MET A 200 -2.38 22.31 -18.03
C MET A 200 -1.63 20.97 -18.09
N LEU A 201 -2.26 19.86 -17.68
CA LEU A 201 -1.62 18.55 -17.74
C LEU A 201 -1.30 18.13 -19.17
N ALA A 202 -2.19 18.37 -20.14
CA ALA A 202 -1.92 18.06 -21.54
C ALA A 202 -0.68 18.80 -22.08
N GLN A 203 -0.45 20.03 -21.62
CA GLN A 203 0.69 20.84 -22.02
C GLN A 203 2.00 20.43 -21.31
N TYR A 204 1.93 20.13 -20.02
CA TYR A 204 3.14 20.01 -19.18
C TYR A 204 3.50 18.58 -18.76
N ARG A 205 2.67 17.55 -19.00
CA ARG A 205 2.94 16.16 -18.55
C ARG A 205 4.27 15.55 -18.99
N HIS A 206 4.92 16.11 -20.02
CA HIS A 206 6.25 15.69 -20.49
C HIS A 206 7.38 16.68 -20.13
N ASP A 207 7.06 17.78 -19.46
CA ASP A 207 8.05 18.79 -19.06
C ASP A 207 8.96 18.26 -17.95
N ASN A 208 10.26 18.52 -18.11
CA ASN A 208 11.27 17.99 -17.19
C ASN A 208 11.20 18.62 -15.80
N LEU A 209 10.91 19.92 -15.70
CA LEU A 209 10.81 20.60 -14.41
C LEU A 209 9.53 20.19 -13.70
N PHE A 210 8.42 20.11 -14.44
CA PHE A 210 7.15 19.66 -13.90
C PHE A 210 7.23 18.24 -13.32
N ALA A 211 7.88 17.33 -14.03
CA ALA A 211 8.13 15.98 -13.55
C ALA A 211 9.16 15.91 -12.40
N GLN A 212 10.20 16.75 -12.38
CA GLN A 212 11.13 16.87 -11.24
C GLN A 212 10.44 17.38 -9.97
N CYS A 213 9.43 18.21 -10.14
CA CYS A 213 8.54 18.67 -9.08
C CYS A 213 7.40 17.67 -8.82
N TRP A 214 7.45 16.43 -9.32
CA TRP A 214 6.47 15.37 -9.04
C TRP A 214 5.00 15.80 -9.22
N HIS A 215 4.75 16.76 -10.12
CA HIS A 215 3.40 17.30 -10.34
C HIS A 215 2.78 17.87 -9.06
N HIS A 216 3.60 18.44 -8.16
CA HIS A 216 3.13 19.08 -6.93
C HIS A 216 1.93 20.01 -7.24
N ASP A 217 0.94 20.02 -6.36
CA ASP A 217 -0.31 20.78 -6.47
C ASP A 217 -1.28 20.36 -7.60
N PHE A 218 -1.00 19.24 -8.27
CA PHE A 218 -2.00 18.53 -9.08
C PHE A 218 -2.59 17.35 -8.32
N VAL A 219 -3.91 17.23 -8.42
CA VAL A 219 -4.71 16.21 -7.75
C VAL A 219 -5.47 15.45 -8.82
N PHE A 220 -5.32 14.13 -8.79
CA PHE A 220 -5.87 13.22 -9.77
C PHE A 220 -7.14 12.58 -9.24
N ASP A 221 -8.08 12.30 -10.13
CA ASP A 221 -9.36 11.67 -9.82
C ASP A 221 -9.43 10.32 -10.53
N PHE A 222 -9.20 9.24 -9.77
CA PHE A 222 -9.30 7.88 -10.27
C PHE A 222 -10.75 7.43 -10.10
N GLN A 223 -11.47 7.29 -11.19
CA GLN A 223 -12.87 6.88 -11.18
C GLN A 223 -13.00 5.55 -11.91
N LYS A 224 -13.65 4.55 -11.30
CA LYS A 224 -14.05 3.34 -12.04
C LYS A 224 -14.98 3.76 -13.17
N ALA A 225 -14.54 3.50 -14.41
CA ALA A 225 -15.19 4.01 -15.61
C ALA A 225 -14.80 3.17 -16.82
N ARG A 226 -15.47 3.43 -17.94
CA ARG A 226 -15.15 2.86 -19.26
C ARG A 226 -15.14 3.95 -20.32
N MET A 227 -14.32 3.75 -21.35
CA MET A 227 -14.36 4.60 -22.53
C MET A 227 -15.55 4.22 -23.41
N ALA A 228 -16.31 5.23 -23.85
CA ALA A 228 -17.42 5.10 -24.77
C ALA A 228 -17.20 5.98 -25.99
N GLN A 229 -17.74 5.57 -27.14
CA GLN A 229 -17.73 6.34 -28.38
C GLN A 229 -19.10 6.21 -29.06
N GLY A 230 -19.64 7.32 -29.58
CA GLY A 230 -20.98 7.32 -30.16
C GLY A 230 -22.04 7.29 -29.06
N SER A 231 -22.96 6.32 -29.13
CA SER A 231 -24.05 6.16 -28.17
C SER A 231 -23.80 5.01 -27.20
N VAL A 232 -24.03 5.25 -25.91
CA VAL A 232 -23.96 4.24 -24.84
C VAL A 232 -25.23 4.27 -24.01
N HIS A 233 -25.81 3.10 -23.76
CA HIS A 233 -26.99 2.94 -22.93
C HIS A 233 -26.60 2.67 -21.48
N ILE A 234 -27.25 3.37 -20.56
CA ILE A 234 -27.10 3.23 -19.12
C ILE A 234 -28.43 2.76 -18.56
N GLU A 235 -28.39 1.57 -17.98
CA GLU A 235 -29.57 0.97 -17.39
C GLU A 235 -29.79 1.50 -15.96
N VAL A 236 -30.99 2.00 -15.68
CA VAL A 236 -31.44 2.36 -14.34
C VAL A 236 -32.58 1.42 -13.97
N PRO A 237 -32.43 0.58 -12.92
CA PRO A 237 -33.50 -0.33 -12.51
C PRO A 237 -34.79 0.41 -12.15
N GLU A 238 -35.94 -0.17 -12.48
CA GLU A 238 -37.26 0.43 -12.20
C GLU A 238 -37.41 0.80 -10.72
N GLY A 239 -37.82 2.04 -10.45
CA GLY A 239 -38.00 2.57 -9.10
C GLY A 239 -36.70 2.82 -8.33
N ARG A 240 -35.54 2.79 -9.00
CA ARG A 240 -34.24 3.17 -8.44
C ARG A 240 -33.75 4.47 -9.08
N GLU A 241 -32.80 5.09 -8.41
CA GLU A 241 -32.04 6.22 -8.93
C GLU A 241 -30.55 5.91 -8.85
N ILE A 242 -29.81 6.51 -9.76
CA ILE A 242 -28.34 6.45 -9.77
C ILE A 242 -27.75 7.85 -9.89
N ILE A 243 -26.49 7.98 -9.50
CA ILE A 243 -25.61 9.06 -9.94
C ILE A 243 -24.62 8.48 -10.96
N LEU A 244 -24.50 9.13 -12.11
CA LEU A 244 -23.61 8.74 -13.20
C LEU A 244 -22.47 9.77 -13.35
N PRO A 245 -21.22 9.40 -13.03
CA PRO A 245 -20.06 10.23 -13.34
C PRO A 245 -19.75 10.19 -14.84
N VAL A 246 -19.51 11.34 -15.47
CA VAL A 246 -19.14 11.41 -16.90
C VAL A 246 -18.05 12.46 -17.11
N ALA A 247 -17.01 12.13 -17.90
CA ALA A 247 -15.92 13.05 -18.22
C ALA A 247 -15.64 13.10 -19.73
N GLY A 248 -15.30 14.28 -20.24
CA GLY A 248 -15.00 14.52 -21.66
C GLY A 248 -13.51 14.37 -21.97
N ALA A 249 -13.17 14.24 -23.26
CA ALA A 249 -11.77 14.14 -23.70
C ALA A 249 -11.10 15.49 -23.99
N HIS A 250 -11.86 16.57 -24.12
CA HIS A 250 -11.37 17.91 -24.46
C HIS A 250 -12.25 19.00 -23.83
N THR A 251 -11.81 20.25 -23.95
CA THR A 251 -12.57 21.39 -23.44
C THR A 251 -13.91 21.54 -24.17
N TRP A 252 -14.96 21.82 -23.38
CA TRP A 252 -16.35 21.96 -23.86
C TRP A 252 -16.81 20.75 -24.69
N HIS A 253 -16.51 19.55 -24.20
CA HIS A 253 -16.92 18.33 -24.88
C HIS A 253 -18.45 18.18 -24.82
N GLU A 254 -19.10 18.21 -25.98
CA GLU A 254 -20.55 18.09 -26.10
C GLU A 254 -20.99 16.63 -25.94
N CYS A 255 -21.96 16.39 -25.07
CA CYS A 255 -22.61 15.10 -24.91
C CYS A 255 -24.11 15.33 -24.76
N ARG A 256 -24.93 14.45 -25.32
CA ARG A 256 -26.38 14.48 -25.18
C ARG A 256 -26.83 13.33 -24.27
N ILE A 257 -27.64 13.61 -23.26
CA ILE A 257 -28.25 12.61 -22.39
C ILE A 257 -29.74 12.54 -22.70
N GLU A 258 -30.23 11.37 -23.11
CA GLU A 258 -31.64 11.15 -23.47
C GLU A 258 -32.25 10.03 -22.63
N THR A 259 -33.39 10.31 -22.00
CA THR A 259 -34.24 9.34 -21.29
C THR A 259 -35.55 9.15 -22.07
N ALA A 260 -36.49 8.35 -21.57
CA ALA A 260 -37.80 8.28 -22.22
C ALA A 260 -38.62 9.56 -22.04
N ALA A 261 -38.37 10.31 -20.96
CA ALA A 261 -39.11 11.53 -20.62
C ALA A 261 -38.45 12.82 -21.12
N ASP A 262 -37.12 12.89 -21.18
CA ASP A 262 -36.36 14.14 -21.39
C ASP A 262 -35.07 13.93 -22.19
N ALA A 263 -34.54 15.01 -22.76
CA ALA A 263 -33.28 15.00 -23.47
C ALA A 263 -32.55 16.35 -23.36
N GLU A 264 -31.30 16.33 -22.90
CA GLU A 264 -30.50 17.52 -22.63
C GLU A 264 -29.11 17.43 -23.25
N ASP A 265 -28.62 18.57 -23.79
CA ASP A 265 -27.26 18.72 -24.28
C ASP A 265 -26.37 19.33 -23.18
N ILE A 266 -25.29 18.64 -22.82
CA ILE A 266 -24.40 19.00 -21.72
C ILE A 266 -22.96 19.24 -22.22
N LEU A 267 -22.20 20.01 -21.45
CA LEU A 267 -20.78 20.24 -21.67
C LEU A 267 -19.96 19.55 -20.58
N LEU A 268 -19.04 18.69 -21.02
CA LEU A 268 -18.11 17.97 -20.17
C LEU A 268 -16.73 18.64 -20.18
N GLY A 269 -16.01 18.44 -19.07
CA GLY A 269 -14.64 18.89 -18.90
C GLY A 269 -13.62 17.95 -19.49
N LYS A 270 -12.46 18.49 -19.86
CA LYS A 270 -11.31 17.68 -20.28
C LYS A 270 -10.79 16.88 -19.09
N TRP A 271 -11.07 15.58 -19.11
CA TRP A 271 -10.68 14.59 -18.11
C TRP A 271 -11.21 14.91 -16.71
N ALA A 272 -12.33 15.61 -16.62
CA ALA A 272 -12.94 16.05 -15.37
C ALA A 272 -14.36 15.48 -15.27
N PHE A 273 -14.64 14.76 -14.19
CA PHE A 273 -15.93 14.13 -13.98
C PHE A 273 -16.99 15.12 -13.47
N SER A 274 -18.15 15.10 -14.12
CA SER A 274 -19.39 15.68 -13.64
C SER A 274 -20.37 14.58 -13.27
N ASN A 275 -21.19 14.80 -12.24
CA ASN A 275 -22.17 13.82 -11.76
C ASN A 275 -23.58 14.17 -12.27
N TYR A 276 -24.28 13.19 -12.82
CA TYR A 276 -25.65 13.32 -13.33
C TYR A 276 -26.59 12.34 -12.61
N ARG A 277 -27.64 12.84 -11.97
CA ARG A 277 -28.67 12.01 -11.34
C ARG A 277 -29.64 11.51 -12.40
N LEU A 278 -29.92 10.21 -12.41
CA LEU A 278 -30.85 9.57 -13.35
C LEU A 278 -31.86 8.70 -12.58
N SER A 279 -33.15 8.88 -12.89
CA SER A 279 -34.26 8.11 -12.32
C SER A 279 -34.87 7.08 -13.27
N GLU A 280 -34.37 7.02 -14.50
CA GLU A 280 -34.75 6.06 -15.53
C GLU A 280 -33.56 5.85 -16.49
N SER A 281 -33.59 4.77 -17.27
CA SER A 281 -32.50 4.45 -18.19
C SER A 281 -32.26 5.57 -19.19
N ALA A 282 -30.98 5.83 -19.49
CA ALA A 282 -30.57 6.92 -20.35
C ALA A 282 -29.61 6.46 -21.44
N THR A 283 -29.70 7.07 -22.62
CA THR A 283 -28.69 6.95 -23.68
C THR A 283 -27.84 8.21 -23.71
N LEU A 284 -26.53 8.07 -23.55
CA LEU A 284 -25.56 9.14 -23.71
C LEU A 284 -24.99 9.08 -25.12
N THR A 285 -24.96 10.19 -25.84
CA THR A 285 -24.42 10.27 -27.21
C THR A 285 -23.39 11.38 -27.31
N ALA A 286 -22.20 11.07 -27.82
CA ALA A 286 -21.17 12.04 -28.17
C ALA A 286 -20.46 11.64 -29.47
N SER A 287 -19.97 12.64 -30.22
CA SER A 287 -19.24 12.42 -31.48
C SER A 287 -17.82 11.91 -31.24
N GLU A 288 -17.20 12.32 -30.13
CA GLU A 288 -15.85 11.95 -29.72
C GLU A 288 -15.90 10.99 -28.52
N THR A 289 -14.77 10.33 -28.25
CA THR A 289 -14.65 9.37 -27.15
C THR A 289 -14.71 10.10 -25.80
N PHE A 290 -15.45 9.56 -24.84
CA PHE A 290 -15.64 10.12 -23.50
C PHE A 290 -15.65 9.00 -22.44
N ALA A 291 -15.42 9.36 -21.19
CA ALA A 291 -15.41 8.41 -20.09
C ALA A 291 -16.76 8.39 -19.38
N VAL A 292 -17.29 7.19 -19.14
CA VAL A 292 -18.53 6.97 -18.40
C VAL A 292 -18.20 6.15 -17.17
N GLY A 293 -18.41 6.75 -16.00
CA GLY A 293 -18.22 6.13 -14.70
C GLY A 293 -19.19 4.97 -14.47
N THR A 294 -18.78 4.05 -13.60
CA THR A 294 -19.66 3.01 -13.09
C THR A 294 -20.85 3.67 -12.36
N PRO A 295 -22.11 3.29 -12.66
CA PRO A 295 -23.29 3.84 -11.97
C PRO A 295 -23.22 3.70 -10.45
N ILE A 296 -23.47 4.80 -9.75
CA ILE A 296 -23.54 4.84 -8.29
C ILE A 296 -25.00 4.68 -7.88
N HIS A 297 -25.35 3.51 -7.34
CA HIS A 297 -26.72 3.21 -6.94
C HIS A 297 -27.10 3.88 -5.63
N LEU A 298 -28.26 4.54 -5.62
CA LEU A 298 -28.78 5.23 -4.43
C LEU A 298 -29.67 4.30 -3.59
N GLY A 299 -29.67 4.56 -2.28
CA GLY A 299 -30.46 3.89 -1.27
C GLY A 299 -29.62 3.31 -0.12
N HIS A 300 -30.15 3.41 1.09
CA HIS A 300 -29.59 2.77 2.28
C HIS A 300 -30.08 1.33 2.42
N ASP A 301 -29.21 0.44 2.90
CA ASP A 301 -29.60 -0.87 3.42
C ASP A 301 -29.76 -0.78 4.95
N PRO A 302 -30.89 -1.25 5.51
CA PRO A 302 -31.14 -1.17 6.96
C PRO A 302 -30.13 -1.94 7.83
N HIS A 303 -29.32 -2.84 7.26
CA HIS A 303 -28.29 -3.57 7.99
C HIS A 303 -26.90 -2.91 7.94
N ARG A 304 -26.72 -1.91 7.07
CA ARG A 304 -25.44 -1.20 6.91
C ARG A 304 -25.38 0.05 7.77
N LYS A 305 -24.16 0.55 7.94
CA LYS A 305 -23.89 1.85 8.52
C LYS A 305 -23.91 2.86 7.38
N LYS A 306 -24.54 4.01 7.59
CA LYS A 306 -24.56 5.07 6.58
C LYS A 306 -23.14 5.57 6.28
N LEU A 307 -22.27 5.56 7.30
CA LEU A 307 -20.88 5.99 7.16
C LEU A 307 -19.92 5.06 7.90
N VAL A 308 -18.97 4.48 7.17
CA VAL A 308 -17.75 3.88 7.74
C VAL A 308 -16.57 4.70 7.26
N LEU A 309 -16.00 5.52 8.14
CA LEU A 309 -14.90 6.44 7.83
C LEU A 309 -13.59 5.98 8.47
N ASN A 310 -12.61 5.66 7.62
CA ASN A 310 -11.22 5.46 7.99
C ASN A 310 -10.45 6.78 7.84
N ILE A 311 -9.78 7.21 8.91
CA ILE A 311 -8.91 8.39 8.94
C ILE A 311 -7.48 7.92 9.19
N LEU A 312 -6.67 7.87 8.14
CA LEU A 312 -5.25 7.54 8.22
C LEU A 312 -4.43 8.83 8.39
N VAL A 313 -3.84 9.02 9.57
CA VAL A 313 -2.90 10.12 9.86
C VAL A 313 -1.48 9.59 9.74
N ASP A 314 -0.87 9.84 8.58
CA ASP A 314 0.44 9.30 8.18
C ASP A 314 1.55 9.66 9.17
N GLY A 315 2.22 8.64 9.71
CA GLY A 315 3.33 8.81 10.64
C GLY A 315 2.97 9.33 12.04
N LEU A 316 1.69 9.27 12.47
CA LEU A 316 1.29 9.68 13.82
C LEU A 316 1.75 8.67 14.89
N SER A 317 2.92 8.92 15.48
CA SER A 317 3.45 8.11 16.58
C SER A 317 2.64 8.24 17.87
N TRP A 318 2.02 7.13 18.32
CA TRP A 318 1.27 7.11 19.57
C TRP A 318 2.19 7.27 20.78
N ALA A 319 3.35 6.60 20.78
CA ALA A 319 4.35 6.74 21.84
C ALA A 319 4.78 8.20 22.08
N ALA A 320 4.87 9.02 21.01
CA ALA A 320 5.10 10.45 21.15
C ALA A 320 3.83 11.19 21.60
N ALA A 321 2.71 11.04 20.88
CA ALA A 321 1.48 11.78 21.10
C ALA A 321 0.90 11.57 22.51
N ARG A 322 0.90 10.33 23.04
CA ARG A 322 0.35 9.97 24.35
C ARG A 322 0.97 10.76 25.51
N THR A 323 2.23 11.19 25.37
CA THR A 323 2.91 12.00 26.40
C THR A 323 2.27 13.37 26.64
N ARG A 324 1.46 13.86 25.70
CA ARG A 324 0.75 15.13 25.76
C ARG A 324 -0.74 14.99 25.45
N PHE A 325 -1.26 13.77 25.36
CA PHE A 325 -2.68 13.50 25.18
C PHE A 325 -3.42 13.68 26.51
N PRO A 326 -4.58 14.37 26.57
CA PRO A 326 -5.33 14.95 25.45
C PRO A 326 -4.93 16.41 25.11
N ALA A 327 -3.99 17.02 25.82
CA ALA A 327 -3.69 18.46 25.72
C ALA A 327 -3.28 18.96 24.32
N CYS A 328 -2.63 18.13 23.49
CA CYS A 328 -2.30 18.48 22.09
C CYS A 328 -3.34 18.02 21.07
N MET A 329 -4.32 17.20 21.47
CA MET A 329 -5.37 16.64 20.63
C MET A 329 -6.75 16.70 21.32
N PRO A 330 -7.19 17.86 21.84
CA PRO A 330 -8.38 17.93 22.69
C PRO A 330 -9.67 17.54 21.97
N ARG A 331 -9.83 17.86 20.68
CA ARG A 331 -11.07 17.59 19.92
C ARG A 331 -11.17 16.12 19.55
N ILE A 332 -10.05 15.55 19.10
CA ILE A 332 -9.96 14.11 18.83
C ILE A 332 -10.19 13.32 20.12
N ALA A 333 -9.58 13.75 21.23
CA ALA A 333 -9.78 13.11 22.53
C ALA A 333 -11.23 13.17 23.01
N GLU A 334 -11.89 14.33 22.86
CA GLU A 334 -13.31 14.49 23.21
C GLU A 334 -14.17 13.51 22.42
N PHE A 335 -13.97 13.41 21.10
CA PHE A 335 -14.73 12.49 20.27
C PHE A 335 -14.49 11.02 20.66
N PHE A 336 -13.24 10.59 20.79
CA PHE A 336 -12.92 9.19 21.10
C PHE A 336 -13.04 8.81 22.58
N SER A 337 -13.30 9.77 23.48
CA SER A 337 -13.67 9.47 24.88
C SER A 337 -14.95 8.63 25.00
N ARG A 338 -15.73 8.56 23.93
CA ARG A 338 -16.94 7.73 23.79
C ARG A 338 -16.71 6.47 22.94
N GLY A 339 -15.47 6.14 22.61
CA GLY A 339 -15.09 4.94 21.86
C GLY A 339 -14.02 4.13 22.58
N VAL A 340 -13.17 3.46 21.79
CA VAL A 340 -11.99 2.73 22.24
C VAL A 340 -10.71 3.43 21.76
N ILE A 341 -9.74 3.59 22.65
CA ILE A 341 -8.37 4.00 22.33
C ILE A 341 -7.43 2.84 22.68
N PHE A 342 -6.62 2.38 21.73
CA PHE A 342 -5.64 1.31 21.96
C PHE A 342 -4.29 1.90 22.37
N ASP A 343 -3.88 1.66 23.61
CA ASP A 343 -2.67 2.30 24.19
C ASP A 343 -1.36 1.56 23.82
N GLN A 344 -1.47 0.34 23.28
CA GLN A 344 -0.38 -0.54 22.88
C GLN A 344 -0.52 -1.02 21.43
N ASN A 345 -0.75 -0.09 20.50
CA ASN A 345 -0.87 -0.39 19.07
C ASN A 345 0.46 -0.21 18.29
N PHE A 346 0.79 -1.18 17.43
CA PHE A 346 2.06 -1.22 16.69
C PHE A 346 1.90 -1.49 15.20
N SER A 347 2.66 -0.73 14.41
CA SER A 347 2.84 -0.99 12.98
C SER A 347 3.63 -2.26 12.73
N THR A 348 3.35 -2.90 11.60
CA THR A 348 4.16 -3.99 11.05
C THR A 348 5.51 -3.51 10.53
N SER A 349 5.65 -2.22 10.22
CA SER A 349 6.77 -1.66 9.45
C SER A 349 7.13 -0.24 9.88
N GLU A 350 8.21 0.31 9.34
CA GLU A 350 8.72 1.64 9.67
C GLU A 350 8.18 2.77 8.77
N HIS A 351 7.46 2.43 7.70
CA HIS A 351 6.97 3.38 6.69
C HIS A 351 5.71 2.88 5.93
N THR A 352 5.07 3.78 5.19
CA THR A 352 3.75 3.60 4.56
C THR A 352 3.64 2.47 3.54
N LEU A 353 4.63 2.30 2.65
CA LEU A 353 4.56 1.36 1.53
C LEU A 353 4.21 -0.08 1.96
N PRO A 354 4.89 -0.68 2.96
CA PRO A 354 4.52 -2.00 3.48
C PRO A 354 3.39 -1.97 4.51
N ALA A 355 3.17 -0.87 5.23
CA ALA A 355 2.17 -0.78 6.28
C ALA A 355 0.72 -0.66 5.74
N LEU A 356 0.51 0.13 4.68
CA LEU A 356 -0.82 0.33 4.10
C LEU A 356 -1.44 -0.98 3.56
N PRO A 357 -0.74 -1.80 2.76
CA PRO A 357 -1.27 -3.10 2.34
C PRO A 357 -1.50 -4.05 3.52
N ALA A 358 -0.71 -3.96 4.60
CA ALA A 358 -0.91 -4.77 5.79
C ALA A 358 -2.22 -4.44 6.51
N ILE A 359 -2.57 -3.15 6.58
CA ILE A 359 -3.87 -2.66 7.09
C ILE A 359 -5.01 -3.17 6.20
N GLU A 360 -4.88 -2.97 4.89
CA GLU A 360 -5.93 -3.28 3.92
C GLU A 360 -6.20 -4.78 3.76
N THR A 361 -5.28 -5.66 4.18
CA THR A 361 -5.40 -7.12 3.98
C THR A 361 -5.35 -7.94 5.28
N GLY A 362 -5.00 -7.32 6.40
CA GLY A 362 -4.75 -8.00 7.67
C GLY A 362 -3.53 -8.94 7.65
N ARG A 363 -2.59 -8.77 6.71
CA ARG A 363 -1.42 -9.65 6.54
C ARG A 363 -0.11 -8.88 6.64
N TYR A 364 0.90 -9.48 7.24
CA TYR A 364 2.24 -8.92 7.35
C TYR A 364 2.94 -8.81 5.98
N PRO A 365 3.87 -7.84 5.79
CA PRO A 365 4.70 -7.68 4.59
C PRO A 365 5.37 -8.97 4.08
N GLN A 366 5.70 -9.87 5.01
CA GLN A 366 6.26 -11.21 4.77
C GLN A 366 5.37 -12.11 3.91
N ARG A 367 4.06 -11.87 3.89
CA ARG A 367 3.07 -12.68 3.19
C ARG A 367 2.49 -11.98 1.96
N ILE A 368 2.45 -10.65 1.98
CA ILE A 368 2.00 -9.83 0.85
C ILE A 368 3.11 -9.50 -0.14
N HIS A 369 4.37 -9.52 0.30
CA HIS A 369 5.57 -9.16 -0.47
C HIS A 369 5.65 -7.74 -1.05
N ILE A 370 4.79 -6.82 -0.61
CA ILE A 370 4.85 -5.39 -0.99
C ILE A 370 5.70 -4.63 0.03
N PHE A 371 6.99 -4.43 -0.29
CA PHE A 371 7.94 -3.67 0.54
C PHE A 371 9.08 -3.02 -0.26
N ASN A 372 9.23 -3.32 -1.55
CA ASN A 372 10.26 -2.77 -2.42
C ASN A 372 9.66 -1.64 -3.29
N GLU A 373 10.15 -0.41 -3.15
CA GLU A 373 9.61 0.76 -3.86
C GLU A 373 9.82 0.71 -5.38
N LYS A 374 10.80 -0.07 -5.85
CA LYS A 374 11.12 -0.24 -7.28
C LYS A 374 10.24 -1.28 -7.97
N ASP A 375 9.34 -1.89 -7.23
CA ASP A 375 8.49 -2.95 -7.71
C ASP A 375 7.01 -2.56 -7.58
N SER A 376 6.23 -2.89 -8.60
CA SER A 376 4.82 -2.55 -8.72
C SER A 376 3.96 -3.79 -8.95
N HIS A 377 4.41 -4.98 -8.53
CA HIS A 377 3.61 -6.18 -8.68
C HIS A 377 2.24 -6.02 -8.03
N GLU A 378 1.22 -6.56 -8.70
CA GLU A 378 -0.15 -6.48 -8.22
C GLU A 378 -0.39 -7.52 -7.11
N LEU A 379 -1.08 -7.09 -6.05
CA LEU A 379 -1.60 -7.96 -5.02
C LEU A 379 -2.55 -8.99 -5.66
N PRO A 380 -2.39 -10.29 -5.39
CA PRO A 380 -3.29 -11.32 -5.90
C PRO A 380 -4.77 -11.04 -5.61
N LEU A 381 -5.65 -11.33 -6.57
CA LEU A 381 -7.10 -11.09 -6.44
C LEU A 381 -7.79 -11.94 -5.37
N ASP A 382 -7.19 -13.07 -4.98
CA ASP A 382 -7.67 -13.94 -3.92
C ASP A 382 -7.26 -13.45 -2.51
N ILE A 383 -6.50 -12.37 -2.42
CA ILE A 383 -6.27 -11.62 -1.18
C ILE A 383 -7.22 -10.42 -1.18
N PRO A 384 -8.42 -10.52 -0.56
CA PRO A 384 -9.40 -9.45 -0.59
C PRO A 384 -9.00 -8.28 0.31
N THR A 385 -9.06 -7.07 -0.23
CA THR A 385 -8.78 -5.84 0.53
C THR A 385 -10.02 -5.34 1.29
N LEU A 386 -9.85 -4.42 2.24
CA LEU A 386 -10.96 -3.82 2.98
C LEU A 386 -11.99 -3.21 2.04
N SER A 387 -11.52 -2.39 1.08
CA SER A 387 -12.41 -1.77 0.09
C SER A 387 -13.17 -2.80 -0.74
N GLU A 388 -12.57 -3.93 -1.13
CA GLU A 388 -13.28 -5.00 -1.85
C GLU A 388 -14.34 -5.68 -0.96
N GLN A 389 -14.05 -5.91 0.32
CA GLN A 389 -15.03 -6.49 1.24
C GLN A 389 -16.22 -5.55 1.44
N MET A 390 -15.97 -4.25 1.60
CA MET A 390 -17.01 -3.24 1.76
C MET A 390 -17.83 -3.06 0.47
N GLN A 391 -17.19 -3.11 -0.70
CA GLN A 391 -17.88 -3.09 -1.98
C GLN A 391 -18.79 -4.32 -2.16
N ARG A 392 -18.38 -5.51 -1.71
CA ARG A 392 -19.23 -6.72 -1.72
C ARG A 392 -20.43 -6.63 -0.78
N LEU A 393 -20.30 -5.90 0.33
CA LEU A 393 -21.44 -5.52 1.18
C LEU A 393 -22.31 -4.42 0.51
N GLY A 394 -21.87 -3.86 -0.60
CA GLY A 394 -22.57 -2.87 -1.42
C GLY A 394 -22.37 -1.42 -0.97
N TYR A 395 -21.35 -1.13 -0.16
CA TYR A 395 -20.98 0.25 0.17
C TYR A 395 -20.44 0.95 -1.07
N TYR A 396 -20.75 2.23 -1.22
CA TYR A 396 -20.02 3.10 -2.15
C TYR A 396 -18.66 3.42 -1.53
N CYS A 397 -17.60 2.91 -2.14
CA CYS A 397 -16.26 2.98 -1.59
C CYS A 397 -15.52 4.16 -2.22
N ALA A 398 -15.16 5.18 -1.45
CA ALA A 398 -14.47 6.35 -1.97
C ALA A 398 -13.31 6.81 -1.07
N ALA A 399 -12.28 7.41 -1.67
CA ALA A 399 -11.20 8.06 -0.93
C ALA A 399 -11.14 9.55 -1.32
N PRO A 400 -11.81 10.46 -0.57
CA PRO A 400 -11.81 11.90 -0.86
C PRO A 400 -10.43 12.57 -0.80
N MET A 401 -9.48 11.90 -0.14
CA MET A 401 -8.08 12.25 -0.16
C MET A 401 -7.28 10.96 0.09
N ALA A 402 -6.45 10.60 -0.87
CA ALA A 402 -5.46 9.53 -0.75
C ALA A 402 -4.08 10.03 -1.18
N SER A 403 -3.07 9.26 -0.83
CA SER A 403 -1.78 9.32 -1.52
C SER A 403 -1.79 8.40 -2.75
N GLY A 404 -0.78 8.52 -3.62
CA GLY A 404 -0.59 7.59 -4.74
C GLY A 404 -0.10 6.19 -4.35
N PHE A 405 -0.05 5.85 -3.06
CA PHE A 405 0.35 4.52 -2.56
C PHE A 405 -0.81 3.53 -2.68
N GLY A 406 -0.49 2.26 -2.93
CA GLY A 406 -1.51 1.20 -2.96
C GLY A 406 -2.33 1.11 -4.25
N ILE A 407 -2.18 2.06 -5.17
CA ILE A 407 -2.93 2.06 -6.44
C ILE A 407 -2.27 1.12 -7.46
N TYR A 408 -0.96 1.29 -7.76
CA TYR A 408 -0.27 0.48 -8.77
C TYR A 408 -0.20 -1.01 -8.44
N ASN A 409 -0.12 -1.35 -7.15
CA ASN A 409 -0.09 -2.73 -6.68
C ASN A 409 -1.50 -3.29 -6.38
N GLY A 410 -2.57 -2.58 -6.75
CA GLY A 410 -3.95 -3.07 -6.65
C GLY A 410 -4.54 -3.13 -5.22
N VAL A 411 -3.84 -2.65 -4.19
CA VAL A 411 -4.36 -2.61 -2.81
C VAL A 411 -5.63 -1.74 -2.71
N MET A 412 -5.73 -0.68 -3.50
CA MET A 412 -6.90 0.22 -3.52
C MET A 412 -7.95 -0.15 -4.58
N ARG A 413 -7.89 -1.33 -5.20
CA ARG A 413 -8.78 -1.70 -6.33
C ARG A 413 -10.28 -1.82 -5.98
N GLY A 414 -10.62 -1.95 -4.70
CA GLY A 414 -12.01 -2.01 -4.26
C GLY A 414 -12.73 -0.65 -4.26
N TYR A 415 -12.00 0.46 -4.18
CA TYR A 415 -12.60 1.80 -4.21
C TYR A 415 -13.20 2.10 -5.59
N ASP A 416 -14.37 2.74 -5.61
CA ASP A 416 -15.04 3.21 -6.82
C ASP A 416 -14.48 4.56 -7.29
N ARG A 417 -14.00 5.38 -6.35
CA ARG A 417 -13.34 6.67 -6.61
C ARG A 417 -12.18 6.92 -5.65
N ILE A 418 -11.05 7.40 -6.17
CA ILE A 418 -9.89 7.81 -5.37
C ILE A 418 -9.42 9.19 -5.83
N VAL A 419 -9.48 10.18 -4.95
CA VAL A 419 -8.90 11.51 -5.18
C VAL A 419 -7.49 11.51 -4.60
N SER A 420 -6.50 11.33 -5.47
CA SER A 420 -5.10 11.17 -5.08
C SER A 420 -4.33 12.47 -5.23
N ALA A 421 -3.66 12.88 -4.15
CA ALA A 421 -2.64 13.92 -4.21
C ALA A 421 -1.27 13.27 -4.41
N SER A 422 -0.48 13.78 -5.36
CA SER A 422 0.83 13.20 -5.68
C SER A 422 1.87 13.35 -4.58
N TRP A 423 1.67 14.26 -3.62
CA TRP A 423 2.73 14.60 -2.66
C TRP A 423 2.26 15.02 -1.26
N LYS A 424 1.42 16.06 -1.14
CA LYS A 424 0.85 16.50 0.14
C LYS A 424 -0.63 16.19 0.21
N ALA A 425 -1.05 15.61 1.33
CA ALA A 425 -2.46 15.44 1.67
C ALA A 425 -2.77 16.24 2.95
N ALA A 426 -3.08 17.52 2.81
CA ALA A 426 -3.31 18.41 3.94
C ALA A 426 -4.70 18.16 4.58
N SER A 427 -4.74 18.07 5.90
CA SER A 427 -5.95 17.73 6.65
C SER A 427 -7.10 18.72 6.45
N TYR A 428 -6.84 20.02 6.32
CA TYR A 428 -7.92 21.00 6.10
C TYR A 428 -8.64 20.78 4.76
N GLU A 429 -7.89 20.40 3.72
CA GLU A 429 -8.44 20.14 2.39
C GLU A 429 -9.13 18.78 2.37
N GLY A 430 -8.50 17.75 2.92
CA GLY A 430 -9.10 16.42 3.03
C GLY A 430 -10.41 16.42 3.82
N VAL A 431 -10.52 17.24 4.87
CA VAL A 431 -11.75 17.41 5.66
C VAL A 431 -12.87 18.04 4.83
N ASP A 432 -12.61 19.16 4.13
CA ASP A 432 -13.61 19.80 3.27
C ASP A 432 -14.09 18.85 2.16
N ARG A 433 -13.16 18.13 1.51
CA ARG A 433 -13.50 17.12 0.50
C ARG A 433 -14.34 15.98 1.07
N THR A 434 -14.02 15.53 2.29
CA THR A 434 -14.78 14.44 2.95
C THR A 434 -16.19 14.89 3.31
N ILE A 435 -16.38 16.11 3.79
CA ILE A 435 -17.72 16.67 4.06
C ILE A 435 -18.53 16.73 2.76
N ARG A 436 -17.94 17.26 1.68
CA ARG A 436 -18.63 17.32 0.37
C ARG A 436 -18.96 15.95 -0.19
N GLN A 437 -18.06 14.97 -0.05
CA GLN A 437 -18.33 13.58 -0.41
C GLN A 437 -19.54 13.04 0.37
N ILE A 438 -19.57 13.26 1.69
CA ILE A 438 -20.67 12.84 2.55
C ILE A 438 -21.99 13.47 2.09
N GLU A 439 -22.01 14.77 1.79
CA GLU A 439 -23.20 15.50 1.36
C GLU A 439 -23.65 15.11 -0.05
N ALA A 440 -22.73 15.02 -1.01
CA ALA A 440 -23.04 14.73 -2.41
C ALA A 440 -23.61 13.31 -2.63
N PHE A 441 -23.21 12.36 -1.77
CA PHE A 441 -23.60 10.96 -1.86
C PHE A 441 -24.33 10.49 -0.59
N GLU A 442 -25.04 11.39 0.09
CA GLU A 442 -25.69 11.11 1.37
C GLU A 442 -26.71 9.98 1.30
N GLU A 443 -27.29 9.73 0.12
CA GLU A 443 -28.28 8.69 -0.13
C GLU A 443 -27.63 7.30 -0.34
N THR A 444 -26.31 7.18 -0.20
CA THR A 444 -25.56 5.91 -0.27
C THR A 444 -25.04 5.52 1.10
N ASP A 445 -24.79 4.23 1.32
CA ASP A 445 -23.98 3.77 2.45
C ASP A 445 -22.50 3.85 2.07
N GLN A 446 -21.73 4.69 2.76
CA GLN A 446 -20.39 5.09 2.33
C GLN A 446 -19.28 4.42 3.14
N PHE A 447 -18.29 3.86 2.45
CA PHE A 447 -17.01 3.44 3.02
C PHE A 447 -15.92 4.41 2.54
N LEU A 448 -15.41 5.23 3.46
CA LEU A 448 -14.53 6.34 3.13
C LEU A 448 -13.12 6.16 3.70
N LEU A 449 -12.11 6.52 2.90
CA LEU A 449 -10.73 6.69 3.35
C LEU A 449 -10.29 8.16 3.22
N LEU A 450 -9.91 8.75 4.36
CA LEU A 450 -9.26 10.04 4.45
C LEU A 450 -7.79 9.84 4.89
N HIS A 451 -6.86 9.87 3.94
CA HIS A 451 -5.41 9.83 4.21
C HIS A 451 -4.85 11.25 4.26
N VAL A 452 -4.25 11.64 5.39
CA VAL A 452 -3.63 12.95 5.60
C VAL A 452 -2.19 12.82 6.07
N MET A 453 -1.34 13.78 5.72
CA MET A 453 0.11 13.71 5.90
C MET A 453 0.70 14.91 6.66
N ASP A 454 -0.11 15.64 7.42
CA ASP A 454 0.34 16.85 8.14
C ASP A 454 1.48 16.58 9.14
N VAL A 455 1.45 15.44 9.83
CA VAL A 455 2.46 15.06 10.84
C VAL A 455 3.60 14.23 10.26
N HIS A 456 3.49 13.80 8.99
CA HIS A 456 4.59 13.11 8.30
C HIS A 456 5.81 14.03 8.26
N PRO A 457 6.98 13.57 8.73
CA PRO A 457 8.13 14.44 8.88
C PRO A 457 8.79 14.65 7.52
N TRP A 458 8.96 15.91 7.15
CA TRP A 458 9.61 16.31 5.90
C TRP A 458 11.00 16.87 6.16
N ASP A 459 11.97 16.58 5.28
CA ASP A 459 13.31 17.18 5.39
C ASP A 459 13.20 18.69 5.22
N GLY A 460 13.61 19.44 6.24
CA GLY A 460 13.55 20.89 6.25
C GLY A 460 14.52 21.57 5.26
N LYS A 461 15.28 20.80 4.47
CA LYS A 461 15.96 21.26 3.25
C LYS A 461 14.99 21.53 2.10
N ASP A 462 13.93 20.73 2.00
CA ASP A 462 12.91 20.84 0.96
C ASP A 462 11.68 21.60 1.47
N PHE A 463 11.42 21.52 2.79
CA PHE A 463 10.20 22.04 3.38
C PHE A 463 10.44 23.16 4.37
N LYS A 464 9.58 24.17 4.25
CA LYS A 464 9.46 25.22 5.24
C LYS A 464 8.68 24.69 6.45
N PHE A 465 9.19 24.95 7.64
CA PHE A 465 8.53 24.62 8.90
C PHE A 465 7.31 25.52 9.15
N ASP A 466 6.42 25.06 10.03
CA ASP A 466 5.26 25.81 10.47
C ASP A 466 5.67 27.21 11.00
N PRO A 467 4.95 28.29 10.62
CA PRO A 467 5.28 29.65 11.05
C PRO A 467 5.36 29.83 12.57
N THR A 468 4.60 29.06 13.35
CA THR A 468 4.65 29.11 14.82
C THR A 468 5.94 28.51 15.38
N VAL A 469 6.50 27.50 14.70
CA VAL A 469 7.81 26.91 15.03
C VAL A 469 8.91 27.90 14.66
N GLU A 470 8.86 28.45 13.46
CA GLU A 470 9.81 29.47 12.99
C GLU A 470 9.89 30.68 13.92
N ALA A 471 8.75 31.22 14.31
CA ALA A 471 8.67 32.46 15.07
C ALA A 471 9.05 32.30 16.55
N ARG A 472 8.95 31.08 17.11
CA ARG A 472 9.14 30.84 18.55
C ARG A 472 10.45 30.14 18.89
N LEU A 473 11.02 29.40 17.95
CA LEU A 473 12.20 28.60 18.22
C LEU A 473 13.48 29.46 18.09
N ALA A 474 14.35 29.37 19.09
CA ALA A 474 15.62 30.09 19.06
C ALA A 474 16.51 29.61 17.89
N LEU A 475 17.33 30.50 17.32
CA LEU A 475 18.20 30.20 16.18
C LEU A 475 19.07 28.94 16.38
N LYS A 476 19.55 28.68 17.60
CA LYS A 476 20.36 27.49 17.92
C LYS A 476 19.60 26.17 17.77
N ASP A 477 18.29 26.20 18.04
CA ASP A 477 17.40 25.02 18.03
C ASP A 477 16.75 24.82 16.65
N ARG A 478 16.85 25.84 15.78
CA ARG A 478 16.41 25.88 14.38
C ARG A 478 17.39 25.23 13.39
N ARG A 479 18.57 24.79 13.85
CA ARG A 479 19.65 24.35 12.96
C ARG A 479 19.32 23.00 12.34
N ILE A 480 19.29 22.97 11.01
CA ILE A 480 19.38 21.73 10.23
C ILE A 480 20.85 21.51 9.90
N ALA A 481 21.34 20.27 10.05
CA ALA A 481 22.73 19.96 9.75
C ALA A 481 23.05 20.28 8.28
N PRO A 482 24.11 21.07 7.99
CA PRO A 482 24.53 21.32 6.62
C PRO A 482 25.07 20.03 6.00
N GLY A 483 24.54 19.67 4.84
CA GLY A 483 24.96 18.52 4.03
C GLY A 483 24.32 18.60 2.65
N LYS A 484 24.98 18.07 1.61
CA LYS A 484 24.56 18.28 0.21
C LYS A 484 23.28 17.53 -0.19
N GLU A 485 22.96 16.42 0.47
CA GLU A 485 21.91 15.49 0.02
C GLU A 485 20.67 15.51 0.92
N ARG A 486 19.51 15.22 0.31
CA ARG A 486 18.21 15.03 0.99
C ARG A 486 18.23 13.77 1.84
N THR A 487 17.58 13.82 3.00
CA THR A 487 17.41 12.67 3.89
C THR A 487 15.97 12.13 3.78
N ALA A 488 15.81 10.81 3.67
CA ALA A 488 14.49 10.18 3.72
C ALA A 488 13.78 10.49 5.05
N SER A 489 12.45 10.60 5.05
CA SER A 489 11.65 11.02 6.21
C SER A 489 11.91 10.16 7.45
N VAL A 490 11.89 8.84 7.29
CA VAL A 490 12.15 7.84 8.36
C VAL A 490 13.58 7.91 8.91
N ARG A 491 14.48 8.61 8.23
CA ARG A 491 15.90 8.75 8.58
C ARG A 491 16.23 10.08 9.23
N LEU A 492 15.24 10.96 9.41
CA LEU A 492 15.45 12.29 9.98
C LEU A 492 15.90 12.22 11.43
N LEU A 493 16.94 13.00 11.75
CA LEU A 493 17.46 13.08 13.11
C LEU A 493 16.47 13.79 14.05
N PRO A 494 16.34 13.33 15.30
CA PRO A 494 15.44 13.89 16.31
C PRO A 494 15.94 15.23 16.87
N THR A 495 15.92 16.27 16.03
CA THR A 495 16.26 17.63 16.43
C THR A 495 15.05 18.34 17.04
N LYS A 496 15.30 19.37 17.85
CA LYS A 496 14.24 20.14 18.47
C LYS A 496 13.30 20.80 17.45
N VAL A 497 13.80 21.23 16.29
CA VAL A 497 12.94 21.82 15.25
C VAL A 497 11.93 20.81 14.69
N TYR A 498 12.33 19.56 14.43
CA TYR A 498 11.40 18.52 13.98
C TYR A 498 10.40 18.10 15.07
N GLN A 499 10.81 18.10 16.34
CA GLN A 499 9.91 17.83 17.46
C GLN A 499 8.84 18.92 17.61
N GLU A 500 9.23 20.18 17.52
CA GLU A 500 8.27 21.29 17.59
C GLU A 500 7.38 21.36 16.34
N GLU A 501 7.90 21.00 15.16
CA GLU A 501 7.11 20.84 13.93
C GLU A 501 6.01 19.80 14.12
N PHE A 502 6.36 18.60 14.63
CA PHE A 502 5.37 17.57 14.93
C PHE A 502 4.26 18.09 15.85
N TRP A 503 4.60 18.82 16.92
CA TRP A 503 3.59 19.37 17.83
C TRP A 503 2.74 20.47 17.20
N ALA A 504 3.28 21.25 16.28
CA ALA A 504 2.52 22.27 15.54
C ALA A 504 1.55 21.59 14.56
N SER A 505 2.05 20.65 13.75
CA SER A 505 1.25 19.85 12.82
C SER A 505 0.15 19.05 13.53
N LEU A 506 0.44 18.44 14.68
CA LEU A 506 -0.55 17.66 15.43
C LEU A 506 -1.72 18.53 15.93
N ARG A 507 -1.44 19.76 16.38
CA ARG A 507 -2.51 20.71 16.73
C ARG A 507 -3.31 21.16 15.50
N ASN A 508 -2.68 21.21 14.32
CA ASN A 508 -3.39 21.48 13.08
C ASN A 508 -4.34 20.34 12.71
N VAL A 509 -3.86 19.09 12.78
CA VAL A 509 -4.66 17.88 12.59
C VAL A 509 -5.83 17.85 13.55
N ASP A 510 -5.60 18.05 14.85
CA ASP A 510 -6.68 18.08 15.85
C ASP A 510 -7.75 19.12 15.53
N ARG A 511 -7.35 20.32 15.09
CA ARG A 511 -8.32 21.35 14.70
C ARG A 511 -9.16 20.92 13.50
N ASN A 512 -8.52 20.42 12.45
CA ASN A 512 -9.17 20.11 11.17
C ASN A 512 -10.00 18.83 11.28
N ILE A 513 -9.38 17.72 11.70
CA ILE A 513 -10.08 16.45 11.91
C ILE A 513 -11.15 16.60 12.99
N GLY A 514 -10.89 17.33 14.08
CA GLY A 514 -11.90 17.60 15.10
C GLY A 514 -13.16 18.31 14.57
N ALA A 515 -13.03 19.14 13.53
CA ALA A 515 -14.19 19.75 12.88
C ALA A 515 -15.01 18.71 12.10
N LEU A 516 -14.35 17.80 11.38
CA LEU A 516 -15.02 16.67 10.70
C LEU A 516 -15.71 15.74 11.70
N LEU A 517 -15.04 15.40 12.81
CA LEU A 517 -15.60 14.56 13.86
C LEU A 517 -16.84 15.19 14.52
N SER A 518 -16.82 16.51 14.74
CA SER A 518 -17.98 17.25 15.24
C SER A 518 -19.13 17.23 14.23
N TYR A 519 -18.83 17.49 12.95
CA TYR A 519 -19.82 17.41 11.87
C TYR A 519 -20.50 16.04 11.79
N ILE A 520 -19.73 14.95 11.89
CA ILE A 520 -20.26 13.58 11.88
C ILE A 520 -21.15 13.34 13.10
N ALA A 521 -20.70 13.74 14.30
CA ALA A 521 -21.47 13.57 15.53
C ALA A 521 -22.78 14.36 15.56
N ASP A 522 -22.83 15.51 14.88
CA ASP A 522 -24.04 16.33 14.76
C ASP A 522 -25.01 15.80 13.69
N ARG A 523 -24.50 15.04 12.71
CA ARG A 523 -25.26 14.59 11.53
C ARG A 523 -25.85 13.19 11.66
N TYR A 524 -25.16 12.27 12.33
CA TYR A 524 -25.52 10.85 12.38
C TYR A 524 -25.83 10.41 13.81
N ASP A 525 -26.78 9.48 13.94
CA ASP A 525 -26.96 8.75 15.20
C ASP A 525 -25.78 7.79 15.44
N GLU A 526 -25.50 7.47 16.70
CA GLU A 526 -24.32 6.70 17.11
C GLU A 526 -24.26 5.30 16.47
N ASP A 527 -25.41 4.72 16.11
CA ASP A 527 -25.55 3.41 15.48
C ASP A 527 -25.53 3.43 13.94
N GLU A 528 -25.45 4.62 13.33
CA GLU A 528 -25.40 4.84 11.89
C GLU A 528 -23.98 5.00 11.34
N TYR A 529 -22.97 5.22 12.18
CA TYR A 529 -21.60 5.42 11.74
C TYR A 529 -20.57 4.56 12.47
N ILE A 530 -19.42 4.36 11.84
CA ILE A 530 -18.16 3.93 12.45
C ILE A 530 -17.07 4.90 12.00
N VAL A 531 -16.34 5.49 12.93
CA VAL A 531 -15.15 6.30 12.65
C VAL A 531 -13.93 5.61 13.26
N ASN A 532 -12.96 5.30 12.41
CA ASN A 532 -11.72 4.61 12.75
C ASN A 532 -10.52 5.52 12.41
N LEU A 533 -9.87 6.10 13.42
CA LEU A 533 -8.67 6.91 13.26
C LEU A 533 -7.44 6.07 13.61
N TYR A 534 -6.49 5.99 12.69
CA TYR A 534 -5.26 5.25 12.89
C TYR A 534 -4.07 5.91 12.20
N SER A 535 -2.87 5.39 12.48
CA SER A 535 -1.69 5.62 11.66
C SER A 535 -1.12 4.32 11.14
N ASP A 536 -0.38 4.43 10.05
CA ASP A 536 0.34 3.34 9.41
C ASP A 536 1.65 3.03 10.13
N HIS A 537 2.34 4.06 10.64
CA HIS A 537 3.55 3.93 11.43
C HIS A 537 3.72 5.11 12.41
N GLY A 538 4.86 5.12 13.12
CA GLY A 538 5.28 6.21 13.98
C GLY A 538 6.24 7.17 13.28
N LEU A 539 7.22 7.73 14.00
CA LEU A 539 8.12 8.73 13.42
C LEU A 539 9.51 8.76 14.09
N PRO A 540 10.57 9.22 13.39
CA PRO A 540 11.94 9.12 13.87
C PRO A 540 12.39 10.27 14.75
N CYS A 541 11.61 11.36 14.78
CA CYS A 541 12.01 12.67 15.34
C CYS A 541 12.01 12.75 16.88
N PHE A 542 11.66 11.67 17.59
CA PHE A 542 11.88 11.54 19.03
C PHE A 542 12.84 10.35 19.31
N GLY A 543 13.75 10.49 20.28
CA GLY A 543 14.72 9.44 20.68
C GLY A 543 16.21 9.73 20.42
N ALA A 544 16.72 10.92 20.77
CA ALA A 544 18.01 11.47 20.29
C ALA A 544 19.31 10.74 20.64
N ALA A 545 19.36 9.91 21.67
CA ALA A 545 20.61 9.25 22.07
C ALA A 545 21.03 8.13 21.10
N ASP A 546 20.08 7.30 20.65
CA ASP A 546 20.40 6.04 19.96
C ASP A 546 20.40 6.12 18.43
N VAL A 547 19.59 7.03 17.83
CA VAL A 547 19.56 7.24 16.36
C VAL A 547 20.92 7.68 15.85
N CYS A 548 21.55 8.60 16.59
CA CYS A 548 22.82 9.20 16.23
C CYS A 548 23.98 8.18 16.32
N THR A 549 23.82 7.12 17.11
CA THR A 549 24.89 6.14 17.36
C THR A 549 24.69 4.80 16.63
N ARG A 550 23.44 4.37 16.36
CA ARG A 550 23.13 3.01 15.88
C ARG A 550 22.12 2.91 14.75
N PHE A 551 21.45 4.01 14.40
CA PHE A 551 20.45 4.02 13.33
C PHE A 551 19.36 2.92 13.45
N ASP A 552 18.78 2.79 14.66
CA ASP A 552 17.69 1.85 14.90
C ASP A 552 16.35 2.42 14.40
N LEU A 553 15.79 1.82 13.36
CA LEU A 553 14.49 2.16 12.78
C LEU A 553 13.36 1.22 13.28
N ALA A 554 13.66 0.15 14.01
CA ALA A 554 12.63 -0.73 14.55
C ALA A 554 12.16 -0.32 15.95
N ARG A 555 12.71 0.76 16.54
CA ARG A 555 12.37 1.24 17.89
C ARG A 555 10.88 1.55 18.08
N GLU A 556 10.43 1.60 19.33
CA GLU A 556 9.03 1.80 19.69
C GLU A 556 8.43 3.05 19.02
N VAL A 557 9.06 4.23 19.14
CA VAL A 557 8.47 5.46 18.58
C VAL A 557 8.31 5.45 17.05
N GLN A 558 9.15 4.71 16.32
CA GLN A 558 9.06 4.57 14.86
C GLN A 558 7.92 3.64 14.45
N THR A 559 7.57 2.69 15.32
CA THR A 559 6.63 1.60 15.02
C THR A 559 5.38 1.62 15.88
N SER A 560 5.24 2.57 16.81
CA SER A 560 4.06 2.77 17.65
C SER A 560 3.04 3.59 16.87
N ALA A 561 2.09 2.90 16.27
CA ALA A 561 1.03 3.49 15.48
C ALA A 561 -0.16 3.89 16.37
N THR A 562 -0.88 4.95 16.02
CA THR A 562 -2.11 5.34 16.74
C THR A 562 -3.28 4.48 16.28
N TRP A 563 -4.20 4.13 17.19
CA TRP A 563 -5.49 3.53 16.82
C TRP A 563 -6.60 3.91 17.81
N MET A 564 -7.67 4.51 17.29
CA MET A 564 -8.87 4.90 18.02
C MET A 564 -10.10 4.63 17.16
N ILE A 565 -11.18 4.14 17.75
CA ILE A 565 -12.40 3.80 17.02
C ILE A 565 -13.65 4.13 17.83
N ARG A 566 -14.71 4.60 17.18
CA ARG A 566 -16.00 4.93 17.80
C ARG A 566 -17.16 4.71 16.82
N GLY A 567 -18.32 4.34 17.35
CA GLY A 567 -19.57 4.27 16.61
C GLY A 567 -20.32 2.96 16.86
N ALA A 568 -21.09 2.53 15.88
CA ALA A 568 -21.96 1.37 15.96
C ALA A 568 -21.19 0.09 16.32
N GLY A 569 -21.64 -0.62 17.36
CA GLY A 569 -21.01 -1.86 17.83
C GLY A 569 -19.69 -1.67 18.58
N VAL A 570 -19.20 -0.44 18.71
CA VAL A 570 -17.93 -0.14 19.39
C VAL A 570 -18.18 0.08 20.89
N PRO A 571 -17.45 -0.62 21.78
CA PRO A 571 -17.49 -0.35 23.21
C PRO A 571 -17.11 1.10 23.54
N GLN A 572 -17.75 1.68 24.55
CA GLN A 572 -17.62 3.11 24.85
C GLN A 572 -16.74 3.37 26.07
N GLY A 573 -15.88 4.39 25.99
CA GLY A 573 -15.12 4.91 27.12
C GLY A 573 -13.98 4.00 27.58
N ILE A 574 -13.40 3.22 26.65
CA ILE A 574 -12.34 2.25 26.96
C ILE A 574 -11.00 2.76 26.46
N ILE A 575 -9.99 2.70 27.33
CA ILE A 575 -8.58 2.73 26.93
C ILE A 575 -8.08 1.30 27.09
N ALA A 576 -7.83 0.62 25.98
CA ALA A 576 -7.43 -0.77 25.95
C ALA A 576 -5.89 -0.88 26.04
N ASP A 577 -5.41 -1.66 27.01
CA ASP A 577 -3.98 -1.96 27.23
C ASP A 577 -3.58 -3.33 26.65
N GLU A 578 -4.40 -3.88 25.75
CA GLU A 578 -4.05 -5.09 25.01
C GLU A 578 -3.07 -4.78 23.87
N MET A 579 -2.19 -5.74 23.56
CA MET A 579 -1.21 -5.58 22.48
C MET A 579 -1.92 -5.73 21.13
N THR A 580 -1.95 -4.67 20.34
CA THR A 580 -2.57 -4.68 19.00
C THR A 580 -1.55 -4.33 17.92
N SER A 581 -1.83 -4.79 16.71
CA SER A 581 -1.09 -4.40 15.51
C SER A 581 -2.02 -3.80 14.46
N ILE A 582 -1.48 -2.98 13.55
CA ILE A 582 -2.26 -2.40 12.45
C ILE A 582 -2.96 -3.45 11.57
N VAL A 583 -2.49 -4.70 11.55
CA VAL A 583 -3.17 -5.83 10.86
C VAL A 583 -4.50 -6.22 11.54
N ASP A 584 -4.71 -5.85 12.79
CA ASP A 584 -5.92 -6.14 13.58
C ASP A 584 -7.09 -5.21 13.18
N ILE A 585 -6.82 -4.14 12.42
CA ILE A 585 -7.85 -3.25 11.86
C ILE A 585 -8.76 -4.03 10.91
N TYR A 586 -8.20 -4.91 10.08
CA TYR A 586 -8.97 -5.71 9.12
C TYR A 586 -10.05 -6.59 9.77
N PRO A 587 -9.71 -7.51 10.70
CA PRO A 587 -10.71 -8.33 11.37
C PRO A 587 -11.65 -7.51 12.26
N THR A 588 -11.21 -6.36 12.80
CA THR A 588 -12.08 -5.48 13.59
C THR A 588 -13.18 -4.86 12.73
N LEU A 589 -12.84 -4.34 11.54
CA LEU A 589 -13.86 -3.86 10.60
C LEU A 589 -14.70 -5.02 10.05
N GLY A 590 -14.13 -6.22 9.89
CA GLY A 590 -14.88 -7.42 9.54
C GLY A 590 -15.95 -7.76 10.56
N HIS A 591 -15.60 -7.69 11.85
CA HIS A 591 -16.53 -7.89 12.96
C HIS A 591 -17.62 -6.81 13.00
N LEU A 592 -17.26 -5.53 12.88
CA LEU A 592 -18.20 -4.41 13.02
C LEU A 592 -19.12 -4.22 11.81
N CYS A 593 -18.62 -4.48 10.60
CA CYS A 593 -19.36 -4.32 9.34
C CYS A 593 -20.00 -5.61 8.84
N GLY A 594 -19.60 -6.78 9.37
CA GLY A 594 -20.20 -8.07 9.06
C GLY A 594 -19.70 -8.74 7.77
N PHE A 595 -18.48 -8.45 7.31
CA PHE A 595 -17.87 -9.19 6.19
C PHE A 595 -17.07 -10.40 6.68
N PRO A 596 -16.95 -11.48 5.88
CA PRO A 596 -16.17 -12.64 6.25
C PRO A 596 -14.68 -12.33 6.29
N VAL A 597 -14.05 -12.63 7.42
CA VAL A 597 -12.60 -12.51 7.61
C VAL A 597 -11.93 -13.83 7.18
N PRO A 598 -10.95 -13.81 6.25
CA PRO A 598 -10.23 -15.03 5.87
C PRO A 598 -9.49 -15.65 7.06
N GLU A 599 -9.49 -16.99 7.16
CA GLU A 599 -8.80 -17.71 8.25
C GLU A 599 -7.28 -17.54 8.20
N ASP A 600 -6.73 -17.23 7.02
CA ASP A 600 -5.31 -17.12 6.76
C ASP A 600 -4.76 -15.70 6.91
N ILE A 601 -5.43 -14.78 7.61
CA ILE A 601 -4.83 -13.46 7.92
C ILE A 601 -3.91 -13.55 9.15
N ASP A 602 -3.05 -12.55 9.34
CA ASP A 602 -2.23 -12.42 10.55
C ASP A 602 -2.86 -11.50 11.60
N GLY A 603 -3.86 -10.71 11.20
CA GLY A 603 -4.68 -9.89 12.06
C GLY A 603 -5.48 -10.74 13.04
N ASN A 604 -5.68 -10.22 14.24
CA ASN A 604 -6.43 -10.85 15.30
C ASN A 604 -7.50 -9.88 15.80
N LEU A 605 -8.70 -10.40 16.10
CA LEU A 605 -9.76 -9.57 16.68
C LEU A 605 -9.35 -9.19 18.12
N PRO A 606 -9.30 -7.90 18.48
CA PRO A 606 -8.99 -7.48 19.85
C PRO A 606 -10.01 -8.02 20.87
N ALA A 607 -9.55 -8.28 22.09
CA ALA A 607 -10.36 -8.79 23.19
C ALA A 607 -11.50 -7.84 23.58
N VAL A 608 -11.31 -6.53 23.43
CA VAL A 608 -12.37 -5.53 23.64
C VAL A 608 -13.60 -5.76 22.72
N PHE A 609 -13.40 -6.39 21.56
CA PHE A 609 -14.47 -6.80 20.63
C PHE A 609 -14.87 -8.28 20.78
N GLY A 610 -14.44 -8.95 21.86
CA GLY A 610 -14.73 -10.36 22.10
C GLY A 610 -13.77 -11.35 21.44
N GLY A 611 -12.66 -10.87 20.88
CA GLY A 611 -11.57 -11.71 20.39
C GLY A 611 -10.62 -12.17 21.51
N THR A 612 -9.34 -12.40 21.17
CA THR A 612 -8.33 -12.93 22.11
C THR A 612 -7.13 -12.00 22.17
N GLU A 613 -6.60 -11.67 23.35
CA GLU A 613 -5.39 -10.85 23.43
C GLU A 613 -4.17 -11.57 22.82
N ARG A 614 -3.32 -10.83 22.08
CA ARG A 614 -2.02 -11.34 21.61
C ARG A 614 -1.00 -11.27 22.75
N ASP A 615 -0.13 -12.28 22.83
CA ASP A 615 1.00 -12.27 23.75
C ASP A 615 2.19 -11.44 23.22
N VAL A 616 2.32 -11.33 21.89
CA VAL A 616 3.29 -10.49 21.20
C VAL A 616 2.76 -9.82 19.94
N VAL A 617 3.41 -8.73 19.54
CA VAL A 617 3.27 -8.07 18.23
C VAL A 617 4.63 -7.92 17.55
N TYR A 618 4.62 -7.85 16.22
CA TYR A 618 5.82 -7.82 15.39
C TYR A 618 5.93 -6.50 14.62
N SER A 619 7.14 -5.94 14.56
CA SER A 619 7.50 -4.88 13.62
C SER A 619 8.81 -5.26 12.94
N ALA A 620 8.81 -5.31 11.62
CA ALA A 620 9.94 -5.77 10.82
C ALA A 620 10.28 -4.79 9.69
N LEU A 621 11.58 -4.63 9.47
CA LEU A 621 12.14 -3.72 8.48
C LEU A 621 12.88 -4.55 7.44
N THR A 622 12.29 -4.63 6.26
CA THR A 622 12.66 -5.56 5.18
C THR A 622 13.04 -4.82 3.90
N PHE A 623 13.17 -3.49 3.95
CA PHE A 623 13.49 -2.69 2.78
C PHE A 623 14.91 -3.05 2.26
N PRO A 624 15.07 -3.26 0.95
CA PRO A 624 16.36 -3.59 0.35
C PRO A 624 17.43 -2.52 0.58
N GLY A 625 18.70 -2.93 0.69
CA GLY A 625 19.81 -1.98 0.88
C GLY A 625 20.01 -1.49 2.32
N GLN A 626 19.41 -2.17 3.30
CA GLN A 626 19.75 -2.05 4.72
C GLN A 626 19.65 -3.41 5.44
N THR A 627 20.25 -3.51 6.63
CA THR A 627 20.12 -4.69 7.49
C THR A 627 18.67 -4.91 7.89
N PHE A 628 18.26 -6.19 7.94
CA PHE A 628 16.96 -6.57 8.46
C PHE A 628 16.92 -6.30 9.96
N LYS A 629 15.81 -5.70 10.43
CA LYS A 629 15.58 -5.45 11.85
C LYS A 629 14.22 -5.97 12.26
N LEU A 630 14.13 -6.59 13.44
CA LEU A 630 12.88 -7.10 14.00
C LEU A 630 12.73 -6.68 15.46
N ALA A 631 11.51 -6.28 15.80
CA ALA A 631 11.04 -6.12 17.16
C ALA A 631 9.86 -7.07 17.42
N VAL A 632 10.01 -7.96 18.40
CA VAL A 632 8.91 -8.81 18.89
C VAL A 632 8.58 -8.34 20.30
N ARG A 633 7.39 -7.75 20.50
CA ARG A 633 7.03 -7.03 21.72
C ARG A 633 5.91 -7.72 22.46
N SER A 634 6.15 -8.05 23.71
CA SER A 634 5.13 -8.40 24.70
C SER A 634 4.79 -7.19 25.58
N LYS A 635 3.85 -7.33 26.51
CA LYS A 635 3.53 -6.28 27.50
C LYS A 635 4.72 -5.85 28.37
N THR A 636 5.70 -6.73 28.62
CA THR A 636 6.77 -6.48 29.60
C THR A 636 8.18 -6.47 29.01
N HIS A 637 8.40 -7.20 27.92
CA HIS A 637 9.70 -7.31 27.25
C HIS A 637 9.58 -7.20 25.72
N ALA A 638 10.70 -6.86 25.08
CA ALA A 638 10.87 -6.94 23.63
C ALA A 638 12.11 -7.75 23.26
N PHE A 639 11.95 -8.71 22.35
CA PHE A 639 13.08 -9.29 21.63
C PHE A 639 13.42 -8.43 20.42
N ARG A 640 14.71 -8.27 20.18
CA ARG A 640 15.29 -7.44 19.14
C ARG A 640 16.29 -8.24 18.34
N LEU A 641 16.27 -8.04 17.03
CA LEU A 641 17.21 -8.66 16.11
C LEU A 641 17.65 -7.66 15.04
N GLU A 642 18.93 -7.71 14.71
CA GLU A 642 19.52 -7.04 13.54
C GLU A 642 20.49 -8.00 12.84
N THR A 643 20.32 -8.19 11.53
CA THR A 643 21.22 -9.02 10.71
C THR A 643 22.53 -8.30 10.40
N GLN A 644 23.59 -9.05 10.10
CA GLN A 644 24.83 -8.49 9.55
C GLN A 644 24.64 -8.05 8.09
N ASP A 645 23.99 -8.90 7.30
CA ASP A 645 23.79 -8.67 5.87
C ASP A 645 22.54 -7.83 5.60
N PHE A 646 22.51 -7.20 4.42
CA PHE A 646 21.36 -6.44 3.95
C PHE A 646 20.28 -7.39 3.43
N SER A 647 19.02 -6.95 3.54
CA SER A 647 17.91 -7.62 2.85
C SER A 647 18.12 -7.50 1.34
N ASP A 648 17.95 -8.61 0.63
CA ASP A 648 17.96 -8.64 -0.84
C ASP A 648 16.70 -7.96 -1.41
N GLU A 649 16.66 -7.73 -2.71
CA GLU A 649 15.54 -7.08 -3.41
C GLU A 649 14.23 -7.86 -3.27
N ASP A 650 14.31 -9.19 -3.07
CA ASP A 650 13.18 -10.09 -2.83
C ASP A 650 12.79 -10.23 -1.34
N GLY A 651 13.45 -9.47 -0.47
CA GLY A 651 13.23 -9.45 0.98
C GLY A 651 13.96 -10.55 1.75
N THR A 652 14.66 -11.47 1.08
CA THR A 652 15.39 -12.54 1.77
C THR A 652 16.65 -12.02 2.46
N VAL A 653 17.02 -12.66 3.58
CA VAL A 653 18.21 -12.29 4.36
C VAL A 653 18.76 -13.49 5.12
N ASP A 654 20.09 -13.58 5.26
CA ASP A 654 20.74 -14.61 6.08
C ASP A 654 20.73 -14.22 7.56
N PHE A 655 20.11 -15.08 8.38
CA PHE A 655 19.98 -14.87 9.83
C PHE A 655 21.06 -15.56 10.67
N ARG A 656 22.00 -16.30 10.05
CA ARG A 656 23.09 -17.00 10.78
C ARG A 656 23.93 -16.04 11.61
N ILE A 657 24.18 -14.85 11.09
CA ILE A 657 24.95 -13.81 11.77
C ILE A 657 23.99 -12.64 12.07
N ALA A 658 23.34 -12.73 13.22
CA ALA A 658 22.45 -11.70 13.72
C ALA A 658 22.81 -11.31 15.15
N ARG A 659 22.81 -10.00 15.43
CA ARG A 659 22.80 -9.50 16.80
C ARG A 659 21.38 -9.68 17.34
N THR A 660 21.26 -10.32 18.50
CA THR A 660 19.98 -10.46 19.19
C THR A 660 20.08 -9.97 20.62
N GLY A 661 18.94 -9.61 21.20
CA GLY A 661 18.83 -9.27 22.62
C GLY A 661 17.37 -9.22 23.06
N ILE A 662 17.12 -9.50 24.33
CA ILE A 662 15.81 -9.36 24.97
C ILE A 662 15.94 -8.26 26.01
N TYR A 663 14.97 -7.35 26.05
CA TYR A 663 15.02 -6.13 26.84
C TYR A 663 13.68 -5.90 27.54
N PRO A 664 13.66 -5.33 28.76
CA PRO A 664 12.44 -4.75 29.32
C PRO A 664 11.84 -3.68 28.39
N ARG A 665 10.52 -3.59 28.34
CA ARG A 665 9.81 -2.52 27.61
C ARG A 665 10.29 -1.14 28.09
N GLY A 666 10.48 -0.21 27.16
CA GLY A 666 11.02 1.13 27.44
C GLY A 666 12.55 1.24 27.46
N HIS A 667 13.27 0.10 27.40
CA HIS A 667 14.74 0.04 27.27
C HIS A 667 15.18 -0.85 26.10
N GLU A 668 14.37 -0.87 25.03
CA GLU A 668 14.59 -1.74 23.87
C GLU A 668 15.90 -1.35 23.16
N TRP A 669 16.83 -2.30 23.01
CA TRP A 669 18.11 -2.11 22.28
C TRP A 669 19.12 -1.17 22.98
N GLU A 670 18.91 -0.88 24.27
CA GLU A 670 19.81 -0.09 25.12
C GLU A 670 20.86 -0.99 25.81
N ASP A 671 22.13 -0.61 25.73
CA ASP A 671 23.22 -1.36 26.40
C ASP A 671 23.07 -1.31 27.92
N GLY A 672 23.26 -2.45 28.59
CA GLY A 672 23.15 -2.60 30.04
C GLY A 672 21.76 -2.97 30.53
N TYR A 673 20.76 -3.01 29.64
CA TYR A 673 19.39 -3.46 29.92
C TYR A 673 19.06 -4.82 29.30
N GLU A 674 20.05 -5.52 28.74
CA GLU A 674 19.87 -6.89 28.26
C GLU A 674 19.38 -7.80 29.39
N ALA A 675 18.21 -8.41 29.20
CA ALA A 675 17.62 -9.40 30.07
C ALA A 675 17.68 -10.75 29.36
N ASP A 676 18.67 -11.59 29.69
CA ASP A 676 18.82 -12.91 29.07
C ASP A 676 18.61 -14.03 30.10
N SER A 677 17.57 -14.84 29.87
CA SER A 677 17.22 -16.02 30.69
C SER A 677 16.67 -17.13 29.80
N GLU A 678 16.73 -18.37 30.28
CA GLU A 678 16.21 -19.52 29.54
C GLU A 678 14.72 -19.37 29.25
N GLU A 679 13.95 -18.87 30.22
CA GLU A 679 12.51 -18.63 30.09
C GLU A 679 12.19 -17.59 29.01
N LEU A 680 12.94 -16.48 28.97
CA LEU A 680 12.74 -15.45 27.97
C LEU A 680 13.12 -15.92 26.56
N ARG A 681 14.21 -16.71 26.43
CA ARG A 681 14.59 -17.30 25.14
C ARG A 681 13.56 -18.31 24.66
N ALA A 682 13.06 -19.18 25.53
CA ALA A 682 12.00 -20.13 25.23
C ALA A 682 10.68 -19.44 24.82
N PHE A 683 10.42 -18.23 25.34
CA PHE A 683 9.28 -17.42 24.92
C PHE A 683 9.50 -16.75 23.56
N PHE A 684 10.60 -16.01 23.38
CA PHE A 684 10.78 -15.17 22.18
C PHE A 684 11.34 -15.90 20.96
N TYR A 685 12.28 -16.83 21.12
CA TYR A 685 13.00 -17.41 19.98
C TYR A 685 12.07 -18.20 19.04
N PRO A 686 11.18 -19.09 19.51
CA PRO A 686 10.25 -19.80 18.63
C PRO A 686 9.36 -18.84 17.83
N ARG A 687 8.85 -17.79 18.48
CA ARG A 687 7.98 -16.76 17.88
C ARG A 687 8.72 -15.97 16.80
N ALA A 688 9.91 -15.47 17.14
CA ALA A 688 10.75 -14.72 16.21
C ALA A 688 11.20 -15.59 15.01
N ARG A 689 11.61 -16.84 15.25
CA ARG A 689 11.97 -17.79 14.18
C ARG A 689 10.81 -18.05 13.23
N ALA A 690 9.63 -18.35 13.77
CA ALA A 690 8.43 -18.58 12.96
C ALA A 690 8.06 -17.35 12.11
N PHE A 691 8.24 -16.15 12.66
CA PHE A 691 7.98 -14.91 11.93
C PHE A 691 8.98 -14.67 10.78
N VAL A 692 10.28 -14.94 10.99
CA VAL A 692 11.30 -14.67 9.98
C VAL A 692 11.51 -15.78 8.96
N ASP A 693 11.00 -16.99 9.21
CA ASP A 693 11.19 -18.16 8.33
C ASP A 693 10.80 -17.87 6.87
N GLY A 694 9.70 -17.13 6.68
CA GLY A 694 9.23 -16.69 5.37
C GLY A 694 10.20 -15.78 4.61
N PHE A 695 11.22 -15.20 5.22
CA PHE A 695 12.27 -14.40 4.57
C PHE A 695 13.69 -14.93 4.85
N ALA A 696 13.83 -16.01 5.60
CA ALA A 696 15.14 -16.54 5.92
C ALA A 696 15.80 -17.18 4.70
N SER A 697 16.95 -16.63 4.32
CA SER A 697 17.85 -17.23 3.35
C SER A 697 18.62 -18.36 4.00
N ASN A 698 18.63 -19.51 3.33
CA ASN A 698 19.46 -20.65 3.69
C ASN A 698 20.89 -20.54 3.10
N GLY A 699 21.22 -19.41 2.46
CA GLY A 699 22.42 -19.25 1.63
C GLY A 699 22.22 -19.69 0.17
N GLU A 700 20.99 -20.05 -0.20
CA GLU A 700 20.58 -20.49 -1.53
C GLU A 700 20.39 -19.28 -2.44
N TYR A 701 21.35 -19.01 -3.32
CA TYR A 701 21.35 -17.83 -4.19
C TYR A 701 21.51 -18.20 -5.66
N PHE A 702 20.62 -17.69 -6.51
CA PHE A 702 20.83 -17.73 -7.95
C PHE A 702 21.83 -16.65 -8.38
N PRO A 703 22.85 -16.95 -9.19
CA PRO A 703 23.86 -15.97 -9.60
C PRO A 703 23.31 -14.74 -10.31
N SER A 704 22.20 -14.89 -11.01
CA SER A 704 21.47 -13.84 -11.73
C SER A 704 20.82 -12.78 -10.85
N MET A 705 20.61 -13.07 -9.56
CA MET A 705 20.01 -12.13 -8.61
C MET A 705 21.03 -11.15 -8.01
N LYS A 706 22.32 -11.30 -8.32
CA LYS A 706 23.34 -10.36 -7.88
C LYS A 706 23.41 -9.18 -8.84
N LYS A 707 23.16 -7.97 -8.33
CA LYS A 707 23.55 -6.73 -9.01
C LYS A 707 25.07 -6.72 -9.17
N THR A 708 25.55 -6.62 -10.41
CA THR A 708 26.97 -6.64 -10.75
C THR A 708 27.71 -5.37 -10.32
#